data_AF-A0A4Q7IHY7-F1
#
_entry.id   AF-A0A4Q7IHY7-F1
#
_cell.length_a   1.000
_cell.length_b   1.000
_cell.length_c   1.000
_cell.angle_alpha   90.00
_cell.angle_beta   90.00
_cell.angle_gamma   90.00
#
_symmetry.space_group_name_H-M   'P 1'
#
loop_
_entity.id
_entity.type
_entity.pdbx_description
1 polymer ?
#
loop_
_entity_poly.entity_id
_entity_poly.type
_entity_poly.pdbx_seq_one_letter_code
_entity_poly.pdbx_strand_id
1 'polypeptide(L)'
;MRCTSKSKLSITFSFIFLLTGCGGGSDGGGSDNNTITNEVKEYTVTTQSDNNGSITPSSVTVKHGATTTFTLEAKAGFEIDKVSGCNGELSGNSYTTAPVTTACSVDAKFKKIEYTVTTQSDNNGSITPSNVTVKHGATTTFTLEAKAGFEIDKVSGCNGELSGNSYTTAPVTTACSVEAKFKKIEYTVTTQSDGNGSITPPNVTVKHGTTTTFTLQANTGFEIDKVSGCNGELSGNSYTTAPVNSACSVEAKFKKIAYIITTQSDNNGSITPSSVTVNHGATTTFLLEAKAGFEIDKVSGCNGELSGNSYTTAPVNSTCSVKAEFKAKKTKLTSINFEDDNLKQCVLDTGLEYVEDLTELICDDKSIESTVGIEQLTDLTFLSLSNNQLTSIDVSNNIALTSLSLNDNKLTSIDISNNTTLTRLFLGENQLTDIDVSNNTALTLLSLSDNQLTSIDISNNTALTSLSLFENQLTDIDVSNNTTLISLQLQNNQLTDIDVSNNTALTWLNLWNNQLTSIDVSNNTTLTWLSLSNNQLTSIDVSKNTALTSLTLSNNQLTSIDVSNNTALTSLSLFDNQLTSIDVSNNTVLTSLTLSNNQLTVIDVSNNTPLTELNLDDNQLTSIDVSNNTVLTSLSLDSNQLTDIDVSNNTALTYLSLRNNQLTDIDVSNNTTLTWLSLSNNQLTSIDVSKNTALTSLSLGSNQLTSIGVSNNTALTSLGINNNQLTSIDVSNNTALTYLSLSNNQLTSIDVSNNTALTSSWLHNNQLTNIDVSNNTALTDLSLRNNQLTSIDVSNNSVLTYLSLSNNQLTSIDVSNNIALAELQLDNNQLTSIDVSNNTALTELYLSENQLTSIDLTNNENIKILTIDPDVICSGSVCP
;
A
#
# COMPACT_ATOMS: atom_id res chain seq x y z
N MET A 1 -47.14 40.27 26.54
CA MET A 1 -47.96 40.01 27.75
C MET A 1 -49.40 40.46 27.52
N ARG A 2 -50.32 40.03 28.41
CA ARG A 2 -51.73 40.46 28.59
C ARG A 2 -52.01 41.95 28.26
N CYS A 3 -52.99 42.27 27.40
CA CYS A 3 -54.44 42.49 27.66
C CYS A 3 -54.86 43.93 28.06
N THR A 4 -55.59 44.58 27.14
CA THR A 4 -56.82 45.40 27.33
C THR A 4 -57.10 46.17 28.65
N SER A 5 -57.32 47.49 28.51
CA SER A 5 -58.24 48.32 29.33
C SER A 5 -58.56 49.64 28.59
N LYS A 6 -59.77 49.85 28.05
CA LYS A 6 -60.91 50.62 28.65
C LYS A 6 -60.61 52.05 29.14
N SER A 7 -61.25 53.08 28.54
CA SER A 7 -62.46 53.77 29.09
C SER A 7 -62.61 55.28 28.74
N LYS A 8 -63.87 55.80 28.80
CA LYS A 8 -64.30 57.23 28.95
C LYS A 8 -64.02 58.17 27.74
N LEU A 9 -64.56 59.40 27.58
CA LEU A 9 -65.46 60.32 28.36
C LEU A 9 -66.20 61.23 27.30
N SER A 10 -67.54 61.41 27.26
CA SER A 10 -68.46 62.38 27.95
C SER A 10 -68.54 63.85 27.43
N ILE A 11 -69.62 64.56 27.82
CA ILE A 11 -69.89 66.05 27.84
C ILE A 11 -70.48 66.73 26.57
N THR A 12 -71.35 67.79 26.54
CA THR A 12 -72.52 68.35 27.35
C THR A 12 -73.13 69.60 26.60
N PHE A 13 -74.32 70.11 27.03
CA PHE A 13 -74.97 71.47 26.85
C PHE A 13 -76.21 71.53 25.90
N SER A 14 -77.21 72.45 25.99
CA SER A 14 -77.99 73.22 27.04
C SER A 14 -78.95 74.23 26.32
N PHE A 15 -80.24 74.49 26.62
CA PHE A 15 -80.85 75.42 27.64
C PHE A 15 -82.43 75.36 27.57
N ILE A 16 -83.25 75.26 28.67
CA ILE A 16 -84.10 76.24 29.47
C ILE A 16 -85.13 77.11 28.66
N PHE A 17 -86.46 77.32 28.93
CA PHE A 17 -87.35 77.67 30.10
C PHE A 17 -88.81 77.06 29.96
N LEU A 18 -89.53 76.43 30.95
CA LEU A 18 -90.31 76.89 32.16
C LEU A 18 -91.69 77.60 31.87
N LEU A 19 -92.91 77.43 32.47
CA LEU A 19 -93.68 76.66 33.54
C LEU A 19 -95.23 76.64 33.16
N THR A 20 -96.34 76.24 33.84
CA THR A 20 -96.84 75.79 35.21
C THR A 20 -98.07 74.80 35.03
N GLY A 21 -99.15 74.49 35.82
CA GLY A 21 -99.87 74.89 37.08
C GLY A 21 -101.29 75.52 36.83
N CYS A 22 -102.48 75.24 37.44
CA CYS A 22 -103.11 74.33 38.48
C CYS A 22 -104.62 74.04 38.07
N GLY A 23 -105.73 73.68 38.80
CA GLY A 23 -106.19 73.48 40.21
C GLY A 23 -107.72 73.07 40.30
N GLY A 24 -108.41 73.01 41.48
CA GLY A 24 -109.85 72.61 41.68
C GLY A 24 -110.39 72.81 43.15
N GLY A 25 -111.63 72.54 43.63
CA GLY A 25 -112.92 71.95 43.15
C GLY A 25 -114.04 71.87 44.26
N SER A 26 -115.14 71.08 44.11
CA SER A 26 -116.25 70.74 45.09
C SER A 26 -117.36 71.81 45.41
N ASP A 27 -118.61 71.60 45.91
CA ASP A 27 -119.55 70.44 46.11
C ASP A 27 -121.05 70.85 46.40
N GLY A 28 -122.04 69.94 46.65
CA GLY A 28 -123.42 70.29 47.15
C GLY A 28 -124.59 69.25 47.12
N GLY A 29 -125.77 69.55 47.73
CA GLY A 29 -127.01 68.68 47.76
C GLY A 29 -128.27 69.22 48.51
N GLY A 30 -129.45 68.54 48.50
CA GLY A 30 -130.71 68.95 49.20
C GLY A 30 -131.99 68.07 49.05
N SER A 31 -133.10 68.38 49.78
CA SER A 31 -134.49 67.77 49.81
C SER A 31 -135.46 68.71 50.60
N ASP A 32 -136.78 68.57 50.90
CA ASP A 32 -137.95 67.62 50.80
C ASP A 32 -139.25 68.45 51.16
N ASN A 33 -140.57 68.13 51.23
CA ASN A 33 -141.64 67.15 50.84
C ASN A 33 -143.03 67.87 51.13
N ASN A 34 -144.28 67.54 50.76
CA ASN A 34 -144.93 66.53 49.89
C ASN A 34 -145.87 67.24 48.85
N THR A 35 -147.22 67.44 48.83
CA THR A 35 -148.52 66.92 49.39
C THR A 35 -149.64 67.63 48.56
N ILE A 36 -150.91 67.21 48.32
CA ILE A 36 -151.72 66.01 48.66
C ILE A 36 -152.66 65.56 47.49
N THR A 37 -153.93 66.02 47.38
CA THR A 37 -155.03 65.48 46.52
C THR A 37 -156.20 66.48 46.35
N ASN A 38 -157.17 66.43 45.40
CA ASN A 38 -157.37 65.80 44.06
C ASN A 38 -158.72 66.34 43.45
N GLU A 39 -159.03 66.10 42.15
CA GLU A 39 -160.34 66.42 41.50
C GLU A 39 -160.87 65.29 40.56
N VAL A 40 -161.96 65.47 39.80
CA VAL A 40 -162.60 64.44 38.93
C VAL A 40 -163.39 65.01 37.73
N LYS A 41 -163.09 64.54 36.50
CA LYS A 41 -163.76 64.73 35.17
C LYS A 41 -163.50 63.49 34.26
N GLU A 42 -163.44 63.64 32.92
CA GLU A 42 -162.97 62.61 31.93
C GLU A 42 -162.20 63.26 30.75
N TYR A 43 -161.29 62.53 30.07
CA TYR A 43 -160.37 63.04 29.02
C TYR A 43 -159.95 61.99 27.94
N THR A 44 -159.32 62.44 26.84
CA THR A 44 -158.89 61.59 25.71
C THR A 44 -157.40 61.71 25.39
N VAL A 45 -156.78 60.61 24.92
CA VAL A 45 -155.37 60.49 24.53
C VAL A 45 -155.24 60.06 23.06
N THR A 46 -154.20 60.53 22.35
CA THR A 46 -153.87 60.18 20.94
C THR A 46 -152.43 59.66 20.76
N THR A 47 -152.08 59.14 19.58
CA THR A 47 -150.71 58.65 19.26
C THR A 47 -150.18 59.07 17.88
N GLN A 48 -148.86 59.13 17.70
CA GLN A 48 -148.16 59.45 16.44
C GLN A 48 -146.80 58.72 16.34
N SER A 49 -146.29 58.40 15.15
CA SER A 49 -144.96 57.75 14.99
C SER A 49 -144.27 58.09 13.67
N ASP A 50 -142.96 57.82 13.59
CA ASP A 50 -142.24 57.87 12.30
C ASP A 50 -142.42 56.61 11.44
N ASN A 51 -142.09 56.72 10.14
CA ASN A 51 -142.35 55.69 9.13
C ASN A 51 -141.58 54.37 9.31
N ASN A 52 -140.69 54.25 10.30
CA ASN A 52 -139.88 53.06 10.52
C ASN A 52 -140.52 52.05 11.50
N GLY A 53 -141.67 52.40 12.08
CA GLY A 53 -142.49 51.53 12.92
C GLY A 53 -143.91 52.06 13.13
N SER A 54 -144.60 51.60 14.18
CA SER A 54 -146.01 51.92 14.46
C SER A 54 -146.32 52.05 15.96
N ILE A 55 -147.49 52.61 16.29
CA ILE A 55 -148.14 52.60 17.61
C ILE A 55 -149.61 52.18 17.44
N THR A 56 -150.20 51.46 18.39
CA THR A 56 -151.63 51.05 18.39
C THR A 56 -152.17 50.87 19.82
N PRO A 57 -153.43 51.24 20.13
CA PRO A 57 -154.42 51.92 19.29
C PRO A 57 -154.09 53.40 19.05
N SER A 58 -154.76 54.05 18.10
CA SER A 58 -154.46 55.44 17.72
C SER A 58 -155.02 56.50 18.68
N SER A 59 -156.02 56.16 19.48
CA SER A 59 -156.56 57.00 20.56
C SER A 59 -157.38 56.19 21.58
N VAL A 60 -157.49 56.69 22.82
CA VAL A 60 -158.33 56.12 23.89
C VAL A 60 -158.89 57.23 24.78
N THR A 61 -160.15 57.11 25.22
CA THR A 61 -160.79 58.01 26.21
C THR A 61 -160.86 57.32 27.58
N VAL A 62 -160.51 58.04 28.65
CA VAL A 62 -160.44 57.54 30.02
C VAL A 62 -160.98 58.56 31.04
N LYS A 63 -161.33 58.09 32.24
CA LYS A 63 -161.80 58.95 33.34
C LYS A 63 -160.64 59.76 33.94
N HIS A 64 -160.91 60.90 34.58
CA HIS A 64 -159.88 61.71 35.24
C HIS A 64 -159.12 60.87 36.27
N GLY A 65 -157.82 60.71 36.06
CA GLY A 65 -156.95 59.90 36.91
C GLY A 65 -156.92 58.40 36.58
N ALA A 66 -157.55 57.95 35.49
CA ALA A 66 -157.34 56.62 34.93
C ALA A 66 -156.20 56.64 33.88
N THR A 67 -155.60 55.47 33.62
CA THR A 67 -154.46 55.28 32.70
C THR A 67 -154.88 54.55 31.42
N THR A 68 -154.03 54.58 30.39
CA THR A 68 -154.20 53.76 29.18
C THR A 68 -152.84 53.30 28.62
N THR A 69 -152.83 52.35 27.69
CA THR A 69 -151.62 51.69 27.20
C THR A 69 -151.64 51.52 25.68
N PHE A 70 -150.47 51.71 25.06
CA PHE A 70 -150.23 51.60 23.62
C PHE A 70 -149.08 50.64 23.33
N THR A 71 -149.12 49.90 22.23
CA THR A 71 -148.08 48.94 21.83
C THR A 71 -147.39 49.40 20.55
N LEU A 72 -146.09 49.13 20.45
CA LEU A 72 -145.20 49.56 19.37
C LEU A 72 -144.56 48.40 18.61
N GLU A 73 -144.20 48.62 17.35
CA GLU A 73 -143.55 47.62 16.50
C GLU A 73 -142.55 48.27 15.53
N ALA A 74 -141.41 47.61 15.27
CA ALA A 74 -140.29 48.11 14.45
C ALA A 74 -140.13 47.30 13.15
N LYS A 75 -139.71 47.95 12.05
CA LYS A 75 -139.43 47.26 10.78
C LYS A 75 -138.11 46.48 10.81
N ALA A 76 -138.06 45.38 10.05
CA ALA A 76 -136.90 44.50 9.98
C ALA A 76 -135.59 45.26 9.63
N GLY A 77 -134.53 44.96 10.39
CA GLY A 77 -133.25 45.68 10.32
C GLY A 77 -133.18 46.95 11.16
N PHE A 78 -134.27 47.33 11.84
CA PHE A 78 -134.37 48.46 12.77
C PHE A 78 -134.86 48.04 14.17
N GLU A 79 -134.58 48.88 15.17
CA GLU A 79 -134.97 48.72 16.58
C GLU A 79 -135.59 50.02 17.14
N ILE A 80 -136.35 49.92 18.24
CA ILE A 80 -136.94 51.10 18.92
C ILE A 80 -135.82 52.00 19.45
N ASP A 81 -135.90 53.30 19.16
CA ASP A 81 -134.92 54.29 19.60
C ASP A 81 -135.44 55.16 20.75
N LYS A 82 -136.69 55.67 20.65
CA LYS A 82 -137.31 56.49 21.69
C LYS A 82 -138.83 56.52 21.60
N VAL A 83 -139.50 56.63 22.75
CA VAL A 83 -140.94 56.89 22.91
C VAL A 83 -141.14 58.00 23.94
N SER A 84 -142.15 58.87 23.77
CA SER A 84 -142.46 59.94 24.73
C SER A 84 -143.86 60.53 24.57
N GLY A 85 -144.57 60.74 25.68
CA GLY A 85 -145.81 61.54 25.73
C GLY A 85 -146.74 61.11 26.87
N CYS A 86 -147.75 61.93 27.21
CA CYS A 86 -148.67 61.65 28.33
C CYS A 86 -148.01 61.23 29.67
N ASN A 87 -146.75 61.64 29.89
CA ASN A 87 -145.88 61.22 30.99
C ASN A 87 -145.88 59.70 31.25
N GLY A 88 -146.00 58.90 30.18
CA GLY A 88 -145.99 57.45 30.27
C GLY A 88 -144.60 56.81 30.32
N GLU A 89 -144.57 55.52 30.61
CA GLU A 89 -143.36 54.71 30.72
C GLU A 89 -143.39 53.54 29.72
N LEU A 90 -142.23 53.23 29.12
CA LEU A 90 -142.05 52.15 28.14
C LEU A 90 -141.52 50.89 28.84
N SER A 91 -142.25 49.79 28.75
CA SER A 91 -141.79 48.46 29.18
C SER A 91 -141.85 47.49 28.00
N GLY A 92 -140.68 47.00 27.57
CA GLY A 92 -140.56 46.25 26.31
C GLY A 92 -141.01 47.10 25.12
N ASN A 93 -142.09 46.69 24.46
CA ASN A 93 -142.74 47.44 23.38
C ASN A 93 -144.10 48.03 23.77
N SER A 94 -144.44 48.12 25.05
CA SER A 94 -145.73 48.64 25.52
C SER A 94 -145.54 49.87 26.41
N TYR A 95 -146.26 50.95 26.09
CA TYR A 95 -146.14 52.28 26.66
C TYR A 95 -147.42 52.66 27.41
N THR A 96 -147.36 52.76 28.74
CA THR A 96 -148.52 53.05 29.59
C THR A 96 -148.47 54.50 30.08
N THR A 97 -149.56 55.25 29.90
CA THR A 97 -149.64 56.67 30.31
C THR A 97 -149.72 56.82 31.83
N ALA A 98 -149.29 57.97 32.33
CA ALA A 98 -149.66 58.42 33.67
C ALA A 98 -151.20 58.62 33.79
N PRO A 99 -151.73 58.73 35.04
CA PRO A 99 -153.13 59.08 35.29
C PRO A 99 -153.56 60.34 34.54
N VAL A 100 -154.52 60.21 33.63
CA VAL A 100 -154.87 61.26 32.66
C VAL A 100 -155.80 62.28 33.31
N THR A 101 -155.30 63.49 33.55
CA THR A 101 -156.04 64.62 34.15
C THR A 101 -156.24 65.79 33.17
N THR A 102 -155.68 65.70 31.96
CA THR A 102 -155.94 66.54 30.78
C THR A 102 -155.71 65.69 29.52
N ALA A 103 -156.23 66.13 28.36
CA ALA A 103 -155.96 65.46 27.09
C ALA A 103 -154.48 65.59 26.67
N CYS A 104 -153.90 64.55 26.05
CA CYS A 104 -152.48 64.49 25.69
C CYS A 104 -152.21 63.52 24.51
N SER A 105 -150.95 63.42 24.04
CA SER A 105 -150.54 62.52 22.95
C SER A 105 -149.23 61.77 23.28
N VAL A 106 -148.96 60.68 22.53
CA VAL A 106 -147.77 59.80 22.63
C VAL A 106 -147.05 59.67 21.27
N ASP A 107 -145.72 59.75 21.25
CA ASP A 107 -144.88 59.82 20.02
C ASP A 107 -143.70 58.82 20.03
N ALA A 108 -143.22 58.29 18.88
CA ALA A 108 -142.17 57.24 18.82
C ALA A 108 -141.29 57.16 17.54
N LYS A 109 -140.03 56.68 17.69
CA LYS A 109 -138.96 56.61 16.65
C LYS A 109 -138.01 55.39 16.74
N PHE A 110 -137.25 55.09 15.66
CA PHE A 110 -136.49 53.83 15.44
C PHE A 110 -135.12 54.01 14.71
N LYS A 111 -134.13 53.09 14.89
CA LYS A 111 -132.74 53.14 14.32
C LYS A 111 -132.20 51.77 13.81
N LYS A 112 -130.98 51.66 13.25
CA LYS A 112 -130.46 50.50 12.43
C LYS A 112 -129.17 49.81 12.97
N ILE A 113 -128.87 48.56 12.54
CA ILE A 113 -127.91 47.57 13.14
C ILE A 113 -126.58 47.35 12.34
N GLU A 114 -125.46 46.94 13.00
CA GLU A 114 -124.08 46.75 12.47
C GLU A 114 -123.33 45.48 13.00
N TYR A 115 -122.19 45.05 12.39
CA TYR A 115 -121.39 43.83 12.72
C TYR A 115 -119.85 43.98 12.58
N THR A 116 -119.03 43.04 13.12
CA THR A 116 -117.55 43.10 13.12
C THR A 116 -116.86 41.81 12.63
N VAL A 117 -115.66 41.93 12.03
CA VAL A 117 -114.81 40.86 11.45
C VAL A 117 -113.38 40.89 12.03
N THR A 118 -112.75 39.73 12.33
CA THR A 118 -111.44 39.64 13.05
C THR A 118 -110.34 38.80 12.33
N THR A 119 -109.08 38.84 12.78
CA THR A 119 -107.90 38.26 12.07
C THR A 119 -106.85 37.60 12.98
N GLN A 120 -106.10 36.58 12.49
CA GLN A 120 -105.01 35.86 13.20
C GLN A 120 -103.88 35.38 12.25
N SER A 121 -102.63 35.20 12.72
CA SER A 121 -101.52 34.62 11.94
C SER A 121 -100.47 33.90 12.80
N ASP A 122 -99.63 33.05 12.19
CA ASP A 122 -98.48 32.44 12.88
C ASP A 122 -97.24 33.36 12.98
N ASN A 123 -96.26 32.97 13.80
CA ASN A 123 -95.06 33.76 14.13
C ASN A 123 -94.10 34.04 12.95
N ASN A 124 -94.30 33.45 11.77
CA ASN A 124 -93.40 33.55 10.62
C ASN A 124 -93.84 34.63 9.59
N GLY A 125 -94.98 35.31 9.84
CA GLY A 125 -95.48 36.42 9.02
C GLY A 125 -96.62 37.20 9.70
N SER A 126 -97.46 37.89 8.93
CA SER A 126 -98.50 38.80 9.47
C SER A 126 -99.75 38.93 8.58
N ILE A 127 -100.83 39.51 9.14
CA ILE A 127 -102.03 40.00 8.43
C ILE A 127 -102.34 41.44 8.89
N THR A 128 -102.77 42.33 7.98
CA THR A 128 -103.19 43.72 8.26
C THR A 128 -104.38 44.13 7.38
N PRO A 129 -105.35 44.97 7.82
CA PRO A 129 -105.55 45.48 9.18
C PRO A 129 -106.15 44.41 10.11
N SER A 130 -106.29 44.75 11.40
CA SER A 130 -106.98 43.92 12.39
C SER A 130 -108.32 44.55 12.80
N ASN A 131 -109.34 43.69 12.93
CA ASN A 131 -110.67 43.99 13.48
C ASN A 131 -111.46 45.12 12.80
N VAL A 132 -112.26 44.80 11.77
CA VAL A 132 -113.05 45.78 10.98
C VAL A 132 -114.54 45.65 11.27
N THR A 133 -115.21 46.75 11.60
CA THR A 133 -116.67 46.84 11.76
C THR A 133 -117.33 47.39 10.50
N VAL A 134 -118.43 46.77 10.07
CA VAL A 134 -119.17 47.09 8.85
C VAL A 134 -120.69 47.03 9.10
N LYS A 135 -121.44 47.83 8.32
CA LYS A 135 -122.91 47.82 8.33
C LYS A 135 -123.44 46.53 7.72
N HIS A 136 -124.60 46.05 8.20
CA HIS A 136 -125.26 44.83 7.71
C HIS A 136 -125.32 44.79 6.16
N GLY A 137 -124.51 43.92 5.55
CA GLY A 137 -124.45 43.69 4.10
C GLY A 137 -123.23 44.27 3.36
N ALA A 138 -122.18 44.74 4.02
CA ALA A 138 -120.94 45.26 3.40
C ALA A 138 -119.72 44.31 3.53
N THR A 139 -118.63 44.58 2.80
CA THR A 139 -117.42 43.72 2.67
C THR A 139 -116.14 44.39 3.21
N THR A 140 -115.02 43.64 3.35
CA THR A 140 -113.70 44.18 3.73
C THR A 140 -112.51 43.36 3.19
N THR A 141 -111.27 43.85 3.33
CA THR A 141 -110.04 43.31 2.71
C THR A 141 -108.81 43.40 3.63
N PHE A 142 -107.90 42.44 3.50
CA PHE A 142 -106.65 42.27 4.28
C PHE A 142 -105.43 42.01 3.39
N THR A 143 -104.22 42.12 3.94
CA THR A 143 -102.91 41.93 3.26
C THR A 143 -101.92 41.15 4.13
N LEU A 144 -100.99 40.39 3.51
CA LEU A 144 -100.06 39.45 4.17
C LEU A 144 -98.58 39.67 3.81
N GLU A 145 -97.67 39.26 4.71
CA GLU A 145 -96.21 39.35 4.55
C GLU A 145 -95.46 38.21 5.26
N ALA A 146 -94.27 37.82 4.77
CA ALA A 146 -93.48 36.67 5.24
C ALA A 146 -92.04 37.07 5.68
N LYS A 147 -91.44 36.34 6.63
CA LYS A 147 -90.07 36.61 7.12
C LYS A 147 -88.96 36.03 6.22
N ALA A 148 -87.79 36.69 6.24
CA ALA A 148 -86.63 36.30 5.44
C ALA A 148 -86.19 34.84 5.66
N GLY A 149 -85.96 34.12 4.55
CA GLY A 149 -85.69 32.68 4.55
C GLY A 149 -86.94 31.80 4.61
N PHE A 150 -88.15 32.39 4.61
CA PHE A 150 -89.43 31.69 4.57
C PHE A 150 -90.36 32.20 3.46
N GLU A 151 -91.36 31.40 3.07
CA GLU A 151 -92.39 31.70 2.07
C GLU A 151 -93.82 31.35 2.56
N ILE A 152 -94.84 31.92 1.93
CA ILE A 152 -96.28 31.72 2.27
C ILE A 152 -96.67 30.25 2.04
N ASP A 153 -97.52 29.72 2.94
CA ASP A 153 -98.04 28.35 2.86
C ASP A 153 -99.58 28.29 2.68
N LYS A 154 -100.37 29.00 3.50
CA LYS A 154 -101.86 28.96 3.43
C LYS A 154 -102.57 30.15 4.07
N VAL A 155 -103.81 30.44 3.63
CA VAL A 155 -104.77 31.43 4.16
C VAL A 155 -106.21 30.85 4.17
N SER A 156 -107.08 31.29 5.10
CA SER A 156 -108.55 31.02 5.06
C SER A 156 -109.40 31.88 6.02
N GLY A 157 -110.61 32.29 5.62
CA GLY A 157 -111.67 32.78 6.53
C GLY A 157 -112.76 33.65 5.87
N CYS A 158 -113.84 33.99 6.59
CA CYS A 158 -114.94 34.86 6.13
C CYS A 158 -115.48 34.62 4.70
N ASN A 159 -115.38 33.39 4.18
CA ASN A 159 -115.67 33.02 2.79
C ASN A 159 -115.01 33.94 1.75
N GLY A 160 -113.75 34.35 1.99
CA GLY A 160 -112.99 35.23 1.12
C GLY A 160 -112.03 34.53 0.15
N GLU A 161 -111.50 35.29 -0.80
CA GLU A 161 -110.53 34.83 -1.81
C GLU A 161 -109.17 35.53 -1.67
N LEU A 162 -108.08 34.80 -1.95
CA LEU A 162 -106.69 35.29 -1.92
C LEU A 162 -106.19 35.57 -3.34
N SER A 163 -105.64 36.76 -3.58
CA SER A 163 -104.91 37.09 -4.81
C SER A 163 -103.59 37.77 -4.47
N GLY A 164 -102.48 37.19 -4.94
CA GLY A 164 -101.14 37.58 -4.51
C GLY A 164 -100.99 37.44 -3.00
N ASN A 165 -100.86 38.57 -2.29
CA ASN A 165 -100.83 38.64 -0.83
C ASN A 165 -102.04 39.39 -0.22
N SER A 166 -103.17 39.53 -0.92
CA SER A 166 -104.37 40.22 -0.41
C SER A 166 -105.63 39.36 -0.42
N TYR A 167 -106.46 39.49 0.61
CA TYR A 167 -107.59 38.61 0.93
C TYR A 167 -108.89 39.41 1.20
N THR A 168 -109.98 39.15 0.46
CA THR A 168 -111.23 39.95 0.53
C THR A 168 -112.44 39.11 0.94
N THR A 169 -113.30 39.61 1.84
CA THR A 169 -114.45 38.88 2.41
C THR A 169 -115.73 38.98 1.58
N ALA A 170 -116.63 38.01 1.77
CA ALA A 170 -118.02 38.09 1.33
C ALA A 170 -118.84 39.13 2.16
N PRO A 171 -120.07 39.52 1.73
CA PRO A 171 -120.90 40.49 2.44
C PRO A 171 -121.31 40.04 3.84
N VAL A 172 -121.07 40.89 4.84
CA VAL A 172 -121.16 40.58 6.26
C VAL A 172 -122.59 40.79 6.78
N THR A 173 -123.30 39.68 7.03
CA THR A 173 -124.62 39.64 7.68
C THR A 173 -124.58 39.04 9.09
N THR A 174 -123.43 38.52 9.52
CA THR A 174 -123.07 38.08 10.88
C THR A 174 -121.54 38.21 11.05
N ALA A 175 -121.01 38.13 12.28
CA ALA A 175 -119.57 38.25 12.55
C ALA A 175 -118.75 37.02 12.09
N CYS A 176 -117.49 37.22 11.65
CA CYS A 176 -116.58 36.16 11.15
C CYS A 176 -115.07 36.48 11.36
N SER A 177 -114.15 35.56 10.98
CA SER A 177 -112.69 35.72 11.13
C SER A 177 -111.81 35.13 9.99
N VAL A 178 -110.49 35.44 9.98
CA VAL A 178 -109.47 35.07 8.95
C VAL A 178 -108.08 34.65 9.54
N GLU A 179 -107.37 33.68 8.92
CA GLU A 179 -106.10 33.05 9.41
C GLU A 179 -104.99 32.82 8.32
N ALA A 180 -103.68 32.69 8.67
CA ALA A 180 -102.52 32.47 7.73
C ALA A 180 -101.21 31.76 8.28
N LYS A 181 -100.39 31.11 7.41
CA LYS A 181 -99.14 30.30 7.74
C LYS A 181 -97.97 30.26 6.68
N PHE A 182 -96.73 29.81 7.03
CA PHE A 182 -95.44 29.92 6.23
C PHE A 182 -94.33 28.78 6.41
N LYS A 183 -93.32 28.60 5.48
CA LYS A 183 -92.24 27.51 5.47
C LYS A 183 -90.81 27.87 4.87
N LYS A 184 -89.76 27.00 4.86
CA LYS A 184 -88.26 27.30 4.68
C LYS A 184 -87.47 26.56 3.50
N ILE A 185 -86.16 26.88 3.25
CA ILE A 185 -85.33 26.60 1.99
C ILE A 185 -83.97 25.81 2.16
N GLU A 186 -83.40 25.13 1.11
CA GLU A 186 -82.18 24.21 1.11
C GLU A 186 -81.25 24.22 -0.18
N TYR A 187 -80.03 23.59 -0.19
CA TYR A 187 -78.99 23.59 -1.29
C TYR A 187 -78.13 22.29 -1.45
N THR A 188 -77.29 22.15 -2.51
CA THR A 188 -76.45 20.95 -2.83
C THR A 188 -74.99 21.23 -3.27
N VAL A 189 -74.06 20.29 -3.03
CA VAL A 189 -72.61 20.31 -3.32
C VAL A 189 -72.14 19.05 -4.10
N THR A 190 -71.13 19.18 -4.98
CA THR A 190 -70.59 18.10 -5.86
C THR A 190 -69.04 17.99 -5.88
N THR A 191 -68.46 16.93 -6.48
CA THR A 191 -66.99 16.68 -6.51
C THR A 191 -66.44 16.21 -7.87
N GLN A 192 -65.13 16.39 -8.13
CA GLN A 192 -64.39 16.00 -9.35
C GLN A 192 -62.92 15.59 -9.06
N SER A 193 -62.35 14.65 -9.84
CA SER A 193 -60.94 14.18 -9.70
C SER A 193 -60.28 13.98 -11.08
N ASP A 194 -58.94 14.05 -11.15
CA ASP A 194 -58.16 13.91 -12.39
C ASP A 194 -57.93 12.45 -12.87
N GLY A 195 -58.29 11.46 -12.05
CA GLY A 195 -58.14 10.03 -12.34
C GLY A 195 -56.89 9.35 -11.76
N ASN A 196 -55.91 10.12 -11.26
CA ASN A 196 -54.72 9.60 -10.56
C ASN A 196 -54.97 9.37 -9.04
N GLY A 197 -56.21 9.60 -8.61
CA GLY A 197 -56.74 9.31 -7.28
C GLY A 197 -58.24 9.61 -7.20
N SER A 198 -58.82 9.54 -6.00
CA SER A 198 -60.27 9.63 -5.77
C SER A 198 -60.67 10.64 -4.68
N ILE A 199 -61.95 11.03 -4.68
CA ILE A 199 -62.63 11.82 -3.63
C ILE A 199 -63.90 11.08 -3.20
N THR A 200 -64.29 11.13 -1.92
CA THR A 200 -65.51 10.52 -1.39
C THR A 200 -66.08 11.34 -0.23
N PRO A 201 -67.42 11.51 -0.08
CA PRO A 201 -68.51 11.09 -0.97
C PRO A 201 -68.67 11.98 -2.22
N PRO A 202 -69.37 11.53 -3.28
CA PRO A 202 -69.40 12.26 -4.55
C PRO A 202 -70.26 13.54 -4.55
N ASN A 203 -71.42 13.53 -3.88
CA ASN A 203 -72.38 14.66 -3.81
C ASN A 203 -73.03 14.72 -2.42
N VAL A 204 -73.36 15.92 -1.91
CA VAL A 204 -74.04 16.11 -0.61
C VAL A 204 -75.04 17.27 -0.65
N THR A 205 -76.25 17.05 -0.12
CA THR A 205 -77.30 18.09 0.03
C THR A 205 -77.36 18.57 1.48
N VAL A 206 -77.45 19.89 1.67
CA VAL A 206 -77.30 20.58 2.96
C VAL A 206 -78.29 21.74 3.11
N LYS A 207 -78.67 22.09 4.34
CA LYS A 207 -79.60 23.20 4.61
C LYS A 207 -78.85 24.53 4.57
N HIS A 208 -79.53 25.61 4.18
CA HIS A 208 -78.95 26.97 4.09
C HIS A 208 -78.13 27.30 5.35
N GLY A 209 -76.82 27.50 5.19
CA GLY A 209 -75.88 27.87 6.25
C GLY A 209 -75.19 26.69 6.98
N THR A 210 -75.05 25.51 6.36
CA THR A 210 -74.37 24.34 6.97
C THR A 210 -73.20 23.80 6.11
N THR A 211 -72.28 23.03 6.70
CA THR A 211 -70.99 22.58 6.11
C THR A 211 -70.96 21.09 5.76
N THR A 212 -69.96 20.64 4.98
CA THR A 212 -69.72 19.21 4.70
C THR A 212 -68.23 18.88 4.49
N THR A 213 -67.87 17.59 4.43
CA THR A 213 -66.48 17.09 4.42
C THR A 213 -66.29 15.90 3.46
N PHE A 214 -65.11 15.83 2.84
CA PHE A 214 -64.68 14.82 1.89
C PHE A 214 -63.33 14.19 2.30
N THR A 215 -62.99 13.05 1.71
CA THR A 215 -61.72 12.32 1.91
C THR A 215 -61.11 11.93 0.56
N LEU A 216 -59.78 11.92 0.48
CA LEU A 216 -58.99 11.69 -0.73
C LEU A 216 -58.05 10.48 -0.62
N GLN A 217 -57.72 9.86 -1.75
CA GLN A 217 -56.74 8.77 -1.85
C GLN A 217 -56.01 8.79 -3.20
N ALA A 218 -54.69 8.60 -3.20
CA ALA A 218 -53.84 8.57 -4.39
C ALA A 218 -53.61 7.13 -4.91
N ASN A 219 -53.29 6.99 -6.20
CA ASN A 219 -52.90 5.71 -6.81
C ASN A 219 -51.41 5.38 -6.55
N THR A 220 -51.03 4.10 -6.65
CA THR A 220 -49.64 3.64 -6.47
C THR A 220 -48.68 4.36 -7.40
N GLY A 221 -47.61 4.93 -6.85
CA GLY A 221 -46.63 5.73 -7.58
C GLY A 221 -47.00 7.21 -7.74
N PHE A 222 -48.10 7.67 -7.13
CA PHE A 222 -48.55 9.06 -7.12
C PHE A 222 -48.81 9.57 -5.68
N GLU A 223 -48.76 10.88 -5.50
CA GLU A 223 -49.10 11.59 -4.26
C GLU A 223 -50.05 12.77 -4.52
N ILE A 224 -50.75 13.24 -3.49
CA ILE A 224 -51.67 14.40 -3.59
C ILE A 224 -50.87 15.64 -3.99
N ASP A 225 -51.30 16.33 -5.04
CA ASP A 225 -50.69 17.59 -5.51
C ASP A 225 -51.49 18.80 -5.03
N LYS A 226 -52.81 18.82 -5.28
CA LYS A 226 -53.67 19.96 -4.93
C LYS A 226 -55.14 19.57 -4.77
N VAL A 227 -55.86 20.29 -3.91
CA VAL A 227 -57.31 20.21 -3.70
C VAL A 227 -57.90 21.62 -3.60
N SER A 228 -59.08 21.87 -4.17
CA SER A 228 -59.74 23.18 -4.10
C SER A 228 -61.23 23.14 -4.42
N GLY A 229 -62.04 23.91 -3.69
CA GLY A 229 -63.44 24.21 -4.02
C GLY A 229 -64.31 24.48 -2.79
N CYS A 230 -65.55 24.97 -2.98
CA CYS A 230 -66.48 25.34 -1.88
C CYS A 230 -65.86 26.15 -0.71
N ASN A 231 -64.80 26.93 -0.98
CA ASN A 231 -63.98 27.65 0.00
C ASN A 231 -63.56 26.78 1.21
N GLY A 232 -63.19 25.53 0.97
CA GLY A 232 -62.77 24.58 1.99
C GLY A 232 -61.27 24.50 2.25
N GLU A 233 -60.91 23.81 3.34
CA GLU A 233 -59.52 23.58 3.77
C GLU A 233 -59.17 22.08 3.77
N LEU A 234 -57.90 21.76 3.43
CA LEU A 234 -57.34 20.41 3.42
C LEU A 234 -56.53 20.16 4.71
N SER A 235 -56.78 19.04 5.39
CA SER A 235 -55.96 18.55 6.50
C SER A 235 -55.70 17.06 6.34
N GLY A 236 -54.42 16.67 6.23
CA GLY A 236 -54.05 15.33 5.81
C GLY A 236 -54.65 15.00 4.44
N ASN A 237 -55.50 13.99 4.38
CA ASN A 237 -56.27 13.62 3.18
C ASN A 237 -57.77 13.96 3.28
N SER A 238 -58.21 14.86 4.17
CA SER A 238 -59.61 15.25 4.32
C SER A 238 -59.85 16.74 4.06
N TYR A 239 -60.92 17.06 3.34
CA TYR A 239 -61.24 18.41 2.85
C TYR A 239 -62.63 18.86 3.31
N THR A 240 -62.74 19.98 4.05
CA THR A 240 -64.01 20.45 4.66
C THR A 240 -64.44 21.81 4.12
N THR A 241 -65.71 21.96 3.74
CA THR A 241 -66.25 23.18 3.11
C THR A 241 -66.61 24.28 4.11
N ALA A 242 -66.67 25.52 3.62
CA ALA A 242 -67.35 26.62 4.30
C ALA A 242 -68.90 26.42 4.34
N PRO A 243 -69.65 27.21 5.14
CA PRO A 243 -71.11 27.11 5.22
C PRO A 243 -71.80 27.43 3.88
N VAL A 244 -72.65 26.51 3.43
CA VAL A 244 -73.25 26.51 2.10
C VAL A 244 -74.51 27.37 2.07
N ASN A 245 -74.44 28.50 1.34
CA ASN A 245 -75.55 29.43 1.11
C ASN A 245 -75.96 29.51 -0.39
N SER A 246 -75.32 28.70 -1.23
CA SER A 246 -75.59 28.48 -2.65
C SER A 246 -74.85 27.21 -3.10
N ALA A 247 -75.17 26.64 -4.26
CA ALA A 247 -74.50 25.42 -4.75
C ALA A 247 -73.01 25.66 -5.13
N CYS A 248 -72.15 24.66 -4.90
CA CYS A 248 -70.71 24.71 -5.18
C CYS A 248 -70.11 23.31 -5.45
N SER A 249 -68.83 23.25 -5.85
CA SER A 249 -68.10 21.99 -6.11
C SER A 249 -66.67 21.96 -5.53
N VAL A 250 -66.06 20.76 -5.50
CA VAL A 250 -64.68 20.49 -5.04
C VAL A 250 -63.89 19.64 -6.06
N GLU A 251 -62.63 19.99 -6.31
CA GLU A 251 -61.72 19.34 -7.28
C GLU A 251 -60.40 18.88 -6.63
N ALA A 252 -59.79 17.78 -7.09
CA ALA A 252 -58.47 17.31 -6.66
C ALA A 252 -57.57 16.77 -7.79
N LYS A 253 -56.24 16.87 -7.57
CA LYS A 253 -55.16 16.48 -8.51
C LYS A 253 -53.99 15.79 -7.82
N PHE A 254 -53.28 14.94 -8.55
CA PHE A 254 -52.19 14.09 -8.04
C PHE A 254 -50.97 14.07 -8.98
N LYS A 255 -49.75 13.94 -8.43
CA LYS A 255 -48.47 13.96 -9.18
C LYS A 255 -47.67 12.68 -8.97
N LYS A 256 -46.80 12.32 -9.93
CA LYS A 256 -46.02 11.07 -9.90
C LYS A 256 -44.77 11.19 -9.01
N ILE A 257 -44.44 10.11 -8.29
CA ILE A 257 -43.25 10.00 -7.44
C ILE A 257 -41.99 9.80 -8.30
N ALA A 258 -40.89 10.47 -7.92
CA ALA A 258 -39.58 10.36 -8.55
C ALA A 258 -38.48 10.12 -7.51
N TYR A 259 -37.41 9.45 -7.92
CA TYR A 259 -36.26 9.08 -7.11
C TYR A 259 -34.97 9.65 -7.71
N ILE A 260 -34.07 10.12 -6.86
CA ILE A 260 -32.72 10.53 -7.26
C ILE A 260 -31.81 9.30 -7.13
N ILE A 261 -31.08 9.00 -8.21
CA ILE A 261 -29.94 8.10 -8.21
C ILE A 261 -28.66 8.92 -8.17
N THR A 262 -27.75 8.58 -7.27
CA THR A 262 -26.43 9.21 -7.15
C THR A 262 -25.31 8.24 -7.55
N THR A 263 -24.13 8.75 -7.90
CA THR A 263 -22.97 7.91 -8.22
C THR A 263 -21.81 8.11 -7.24
N GLN A 264 -20.93 7.11 -7.14
CA GLN A 264 -19.71 7.15 -6.34
C GLN A 264 -18.60 6.36 -7.05
N SER A 265 -17.49 7.03 -7.40
CA SER A 265 -16.24 6.37 -7.79
C SER A 265 -15.19 6.53 -6.69
N ASP A 266 -14.12 5.75 -6.79
CA ASP A 266 -12.83 6.08 -6.17
C ASP A 266 -12.10 7.20 -6.96
N ASN A 267 -10.85 7.47 -6.60
CA ASN A 267 -10.01 8.49 -7.23
C ASN A 267 -9.41 8.05 -8.59
N ASN A 268 -9.60 6.81 -9.04
CA ASN A 268 -8.94 6.21 -10.19
C ASN A 268 -9.81 6.17 -11.45
N GLY A 269 -11.08 6.57 -11.34
CA GLY A 269 -11.99 6.75 -12.47
C GLY A 269 -13.16 7.68 -12.14
N SER A 270 -14.19 7.68 -12.97
CA SER A 270 -15.38 8.51 -12.83
C SER A 270 -16.65 7.85 -13.38
N ILE A 271 -17.81 8.37 -12.97
CA ILE A 271 -19.15 7.92 -13.42
C ILE A 271 -19.97 9.15 -13.82
N THR A 272 -20.42 9.18 -15.07
CA THR A 272 -21.14 10.30 -15.67
C THR A 272 -22.56 9.89 -16.12
N PRO A 273 -23.62 10.65 -15.80
CA PRO A 273 -23.64 11.84 -14.93
C PRO A 273 -23.54 11.47 -13.43
N SER A 274 -23.17 12.43 -12.59
CA SER A 274 -23.02 12.23 -11.13
C SER A 274 -24.33 11.97 -10.37
N SER A 275 -25.46 12.32 -10.97
CA SER A 275 -26.80 11.91 -10.51
C SER A 275 -27.83 11.99 -11.63
N VAL A 276 -28.93 11.24 -11.49
CA VAL A 276 -30.11 11.31 -12.37
C VAL A 276 -31.37 11.25 -11.52
N THR A 277 -32.37 12.07 -11.83
CA THR A 277 -33.72 11.91 -11.27
C THR A 277 -34.59 11.11 -12.22
N VAL A 278 -35.17 10.00 -11.76
CA VAL A 278 -36.04 9.12 -12.54
C VAL A 278 -37.41 8.97 -11.90
N ASN A 279 -38.46 8.84 -12.72
CA ASN A 279 -39.80 8.53 -12.22
C ASN A 279 -39.88 7.09 -11.70
N HIS A 280 -40.75 6.83 -10.72
CA HIS A 280 -41.01 5.48 -10.21
C HIS A 280 -41.27 4.48 -11.35
N GLY A 281 -40.49 3.39 -11.35
CA GLY A 281 -40.52 2.29 -12.33
C GLY A 281 -39.71 2.52 -13.61
N ALA A 282 -38.96 3.61 -13.74
CA ALA A 282 -38.07 3.84 -14.89
C ALA A 282 -36.63 3.35 -14.65
N THR A 283 -35.88 3.10 -15.71
CA THR A 283 -34.44 2.77 -15.70
C THR A 283 -33.61 3.98 -16.12
N THR A 284 -32.30 3.96 -15.85
CA THR A 284 -31.34 4.92 -16.41
C THR A 284 -29.95 4.31 -16.57
N THR A 285 -29.06 4.99 -17.29
CA THR A 285 -27.76 4.48 -17.71
C THR A 285 -26.66 5.48 -17.40
N PHE A 286 -25.54 4.98 -16.89
CA PHE A 286 -24.35 5.73 -16.52
C PHE A 286 -23.15 5.30 -17.37
N LEU A 287 -22.33 6.24 -17.80
CA LEU A 287 -21.06 6.00 -18.48
C LEU A 287 -19.92 5.98 -17.46
N LEU A 288 -18.98 5.03 -17.59
CA LEU A 288 -17.80 4.92 -16.76
C LEU A 288 -16.54 5.26 -17.56
N GLU A 289 -15.64 6.02 -16.95
CA GLU A 289 -14.36 6.41 -17.55
C GLU A 289 -13.24 6.22 -16.52
N ALA A 290 -12.35 5.26 -16.78
CA ALA A 290 -11.14 5.03 -15.99
C ALA A 290 -10.06 6.06 -16.35
N LYS A 291 -9.21 6.44 -15.40
CA LYS A 291 -8.04 7.28 -15.68
C LYS A 291 -6.98 6.51 -16.49
N ALA A 292 -6.05 7.24 -17.09
CA ALA A 292 -4.83 6.64 -17.65
C ALA A 292 -4.12 5.79 -16.58
N GLY A 293 -3.64 4.61 -16.95
CA GLY A 293 -3.11 3.60 -16.02
C GLY A 293 -4.15 2.70 -15.35
N PHE A 294 -5.47 2.94 -15.50
CA PHE A 294 -6.51 2.18 -14.80
C PHE A 294 -7.55 1.55 -15.73
N GLU A 295 -8.28 0.56 -15.21
CA GLU A 295 -9.46 -0.06 -15.82
C GLU A 295 -10.59 -0.28 -14.80
N ILE A 296 -11.81 -0.53 -15.30
CA ILE A 296 -12.97 -0.84 -14.47
C ILE A 296 -12.76 -2.23 -13.85
N ASP A 297 -12.67 -2.32 -12.52
CA ASP A 297 -12.63 -3.60 -11.83
C ASP A 297 -14.04 -4.11 -11.54
N LYS A 298 -14.89 -3.22 -10.99
CA LYS A 298 -16.21 -3.62 -10.48
C LYS A 298 -17.20 -2.47 -10.48
N VAL A 299 -18.46 -2.78 -10.76
CA VAL A 299 -19.60 -1.84 -10.72
C VAL A 299 -20.76 -2.49 -9.98
N SER A 300 -21.47 -1.73 -9.15
CA SER A 300 -22.54 -2.26 -8.30
C SER A 300 -23.56 -1.17 -7.91
N GLY A 301 -24.70 -1.61 -7.35
CA GLY A 301 -25.75 -0.71 -6.86
C GLY A 301 -26.88 -0.48 -7.88
N CYS A 302 -28.05 -0.07 -7.39
CA CYS A 302 -29.29 0.02 -8.18
C CYS A 302 -29.67 -1.22 -9.02
N ASN A 303 -29.14 -2.40 -8.65
CA ASN A 303 -29.33 -3.70 -9.31
C ASN A 303 -29.16 -3.66 -10.84
N GLY A 304 -28.21 -2.87 -11.34
CA GLY A 304 -27.94 -2.71 -12.77
C GLY A 304 -26.97 -3.72 -13.37
N GLU A 305 -26.88 -3.70 -14.70
CA GLU A 305 -25.97 -4.53 -15.50
C GLU A 305 -24.95 -3.66 -16.24
N LEU A 306 -23.70 -4.16 -16.36
CA LEU A 306 -22.61 -3.51 -17.09
C LEU A 306 -22.47 -4.10 -18.49
N SER A 307 -22.37 -3.25 -19.51
CA SER A 307 -22.02 -3.64 -20.88
C SER A 307 -20.97 -2.66 -21.44
N GLY A 308 -19.77 -3.17 -21.70
CA GLY A 308 -18.60 -2.32 -21.98
C GLY A 308 -18.34 -1.37 -20.80
N ASN A 309 -18.35 -0.06 -21.07
CA ASN A 309 -18.23 0.98 -20.05
C ASN A 309 -19.58 1.64 -19.68
N SER A 310 -20.71 0.98 -19.97
CA SER A 310 -22.07 1.51 -19.77
C SER A 310 -22.85 0.67 -18.77
N TYR A 311 -23.29 1.27 -17.66
CA TYR A 311 -24.01 0.61 -16.57
C TYR A 311 -25.48 1.04 -16.51
N THR A 312 -26.42 0.12 -16.72
CA THR A 312 -27.87 0.42 -16.78
C THR A 312 -28.59 -0.15 -15.57
N THR A 313 -29.32 0.69 -14.82
CA THR A 313 -30.04 0.31 -13.59
C THR A 313 -31.28 -0.53 -13.89
N ALA A 314 -31.67 -1.37 -12.92
CA ALA A 314 -33.02 -1.93 -12.88
C ALA A 314 -34.11 -0.84 -12.67
N PRO A 315 -35.40 -1.16 -12.87
CA PRO A 315 -36.51 -0.23 -12.63
C PRO A 315 -36.52 0.33 -11.21
N VAL A 316 -36.38 1.66 -11.09
CA VAL A 316 -36.13 2.34 -9.82
C VAL A 316 -37.43 2.54 -9.04
N ASN A 317 -37.52 1.91 -7.87
CA ASN A 317 -38.67 1.97 -6.95
C ASN A 317 -38.30 2.55 -5.56
N SER A 318 -37.06 3.00 -5.39
CA SER A 318 -36.54 3.71 -4.21
C SER A 318 -35.25 4.46 -4.59
N THR A 319 -34.78 5.38 -3.75
CA THR A 319 -33.46 6.00 -3.92
C THR A 319 -32.34 4.97 -3.70
N CYS A 320 -31.40 4.88 -4.63
CA CYS A 320 -30.21 4.04 -4.55
C CYS A 320 -29.00 4.77 -5.17
N SER A 321 -27.81 4.21 -5.01
CA SER A 321 -26.59 4.72 -5.65
C SER A 321 -25.94 3.66 -6.54
N VAL A 322 -25.17 4.12 -7.52
CA VAL A 322 -24.27 3.31 -8.36
C VAL A 322 -22.84 3.56 -7.94
N LYS A 323 -22.09 2.51 -7.60
CA LYS A 323 -20.68 2.56 -7.21
C LYS A 323 -19.79 1.86 -8.24
N ALA A 324 -18.69 2.50 -8.61
CA ALA A 324 -17.63 1.91 -9.43
C ALA A 324 -16.29 1.90 -8.68
N GLU A 325 -15.51 0.84 -8.90
CA GLU A 325 -14.19 0.59 -8.34
C GLU A 325 -13.22 0.27 -9.50
N PHE A 326 -12.03 0.88 -9.49
CA PHE A 326 -11.06 0.83 -10.60
C PHE A 326 -9.69 0.34 -10.13
N LYS A 327 -9.11 -0.62 -10.86
CA LYS A 327 -7.78 -1.19 -10.59
C LYS A 327 -6.74 -0.67 -11.59
N ALA A 328 -5.47 -0.72 -11.20
CA ALA A 328 -4.37 -0.48 -12.12
C ALA A 328 -4.40 -1.51 -13.25
N LYS A 329 -4.11 -1.06 -14.47
CA LYS A 329 -3.76 -1.95 -15.58
C LYS A 329 -2.40 -2.57 -15.29
N LYS A 330 -2.23 -3.83 -15.71
CA LYS A 330 -0.95 -4.52 -15.68
C LYS A 330 -0.50 -4.90 -17.08
N THR A 331 0.79 -4.78 -17.32
CA THR A 331 1.48 -4.98 -18.60
C THR A 331 2.06 -6.40 -18.59
N LYS A 332 1.73 -7.23 -19.58
CA LYS A 332 2.24 -8.61 -19.58
C LYS A 332 3.71 -8.66 -19.96
N LEU A 333 4.52 -9.43 -19.24
CA LEU A 333 5.93 -9.66 -19.60
C LEU A 333 6.06 -10.24 -21.02
N THR A 334 5.11 -11.09 -21.43
CA THR A 334 5.01 -11.65 -22.78
C THR A 334 4.62 -10.63 -23.88
N SER A 335 4.49 -9.35 -23.55
CA SER A 335 4.24 -8.26 -24.53
C SER A 335 5.45 -7.34 -24.74
N ILE A 336 6.50 -7.48 -23.92
CA ILE A 336 7.79 -6.81 -24.15
C ILE A 336 8.55 -7.56 -25.25
N ASN A 337 9.14 -6.80 -26.17
CA ASN A 337 10.05 -7.34 -27.18
C ASN A 337 11.49 -7.33 -26.66
N PHE A 338 11.88 -8.41 -25.99
CA PHE A 338 13.29 -8.69 -25.70
C PHE A 338 13.99 -9.15 -26.98
N GLU A 339 15.10 -8.50 -27.33
CA GLU A 339 15.91 -8.89 -28.51
C GLU A 339 16.72 -10.18 -28.27
N ASP A 340 17.20 -10.34 -27.04
CA ASP A 340 18.02 -11.48 -26.62
C ASP A 340 17.13 -12.61 -26.06
N ASP A 341 17.24 -13.81 -26.63
CA ASP A 341 16.43 -14.97 -26.23
C ASP A 341 16.84 -15.53 -24.85
N ASN A 342 18.10 -15.36 -24.41
CA ASN A 342 18.56 -15.80 -23.08
C ASN A 342 18.00 -14.87 -21.99
N LEU A 343 18.02 -13.56 -22.22
CA LEU A 343 17.35 -12.57 -21.38
C LEU A 343 15.84 -12.81 -21.33
N LYS A 344 15.21 -13.04 -22.50
CA LYS A 344 13.78 -13.34 -22.57
C LYS A 344 13.42 -14.59 -21.77
N GLN A 345 14.23 -15.65 -21.89
CA GLN A 345 14.01 -16.88 -21.14
C GLN A 345 14.19 -16.65 -19.63
N CYS A 346 15.24 -15.93 -19.21
CA CYS A 346 15.45 -15.56 -17.81
C CYS A 346 14.24 -14.81 -17.21
N VAL A 347 13.70 -13.81 -17.92
CA VAL A 347 12.50 -13.07 -17.49
C VAL A 347 11.28 -13.98 -17.37
N LEU A 348 11.11 -14.95 -18.27
CA LEU A 348 9.99 -15.92 -18.22
C LEU A 348 10.18 -16.98 -17.13
N ASP A 349 11.42 -17.36 -16.81
CA ASP A 349 11.76 -18.34 -15.77
C ASP A 349 11.46 -17.83 -14.35
N THR A 350 11.24 -16.51 -14.18
CA THR A 350 10.69 -15.94 -12.93
C THR A 350 9.28 -16.45 -12.60
N GLY A 351 8.54 -16.97 -13.60
CA GLY A 351 7.17 -17.45 -13.45
C GLY A 351 6.11 -16.33 -13.26
N LEU A 352 6.50 -15.06 -13.34
CA LEU A 352 5.59 -13.92 -13.24
C LEU A 352 4.85 -13.67 -14.58
N GLU A 353 3.65 -13.09 -14.50
CA GLU A 353 2.86 -12.76 -15.70
C GLU A 353 3.01 -11.28 -16.12
N TYR A 354 3.33 -10.39 -15.17
CA TYR A 354 3.22 -8.94 -15.34
C TYR A 354 4.47 -8.18 -14.92
N VAL A 355 4.72 -7.05 -15.59
CA VAL A 355 5.84 -6.13 -15.34
C VAL A 355 5.77 -5.57 -13.93
N GLU A 356 4.59 -5.17 -13.48
CA GLU A 356 4.34 -4.51 -12.19
C GLU A 356 4.37 -5.49 -11.00
N ASP A 357 4.75 -6.75 -11.24
CA ASP A 357 5.09 -7.75 -10.21
C ASP A 357 6.59 -8.10 -10.19
N LEU A 358 7.38 -7.70 -11.21
CA LEU A 358 8.80 -8.05 -11.37
C LEU A 358 9.69 -6.94 -10.79
N THR A 359 9.95 -7.02 -9.48
CA THR A 359 10.80 -6.04 -8.77
C THR A 359 12.26 -6.45 -8.65
N GLU A 360 12.60 -7.72 -8.89
CA GLU A 360 13.97 -8.24 -8.80
C GLU A 360 14.25 -9.17 -9.99
N LEU A 361 15.37 -8.96 -10.71
CA LEU A 361 15.77 -9.80 -11.84
C LEU A 361 17.25 -10.19 -11.74
N ILE A 362 17.53 -11.49 -11.91
CA ILE A 362 18.87 -12.07 -11.80
C ILE A 362 19.10 -12.99 -13.01
N CYS A 363 19.91 -12.54 -13.97
CA CYS A 363 20.27 -13.27 -15.18
C CYS A 363 21.79 -13.42 -15.31
N ASP A 364 22.48 -13.70 -14.20
CA ASP A 364 23.91 -13.94 -14.18
C ASP A 364 24.27 -15.25 -14.90
N ASP A 365 25.41 -15.30 -15.60
CA ASP A 365 25.86 -16.46 -16.40
C ASP A 365 24.77 -16.98 -17.37
N LYS A 366 24.36 -16.11 -18.30
CA LYS A 366 23.33 -16.42 -19.31
C LYS A 366 23.77 -16.20 -20.75
N SER A 367 25.00 -15.73 -20.98
CA SER A 367 25.49 -15.33 -22.31
C SER A 367 24.54 -14.34 -23.01
N ILE A 368 24.08 -13.33 -22.27
CA ILE A 368 23.26 -12.24 -22.81
C ILE A 368 24.15 -11.22 -23.52
N GLU A 369 23.76 -10.84 -24.74
CA GLU A 369 24.45 -9.85 -25.59
C GLU A 369 23.66 -8.52 -25.71
N SER A 370 22.31 -8.55 -25.63
CA SER A 370 21.45 -7.34 -25.70
C SER A 370 20.49 -7.24 -24.51
N THR A 371 20.32 -6.03 -23.97
CA THR A 371 19.39 -5.73 -22.87
C THR A 371 18.07 -5.08 -23.32
N VAL A 372 17.85 -4.90 -24.63
CA VAL A 372 16.64 -4.23 -25.15
C VAL A 372 15.40 -4.98 -24.65
N GLY A 373 14.48 -4.24 -24.02
CA GLY A 373 13.33 -4.72 -23.27
C GLY A 373 13.42 -4.45 -21.76
N ILE A 374 14.62 -4.28 -21.19
CA ILE A 374 14.80 -3.94 -19.76
C ILE A 374 14.27 -2.54 -19.44
N GLU A 375 14.33 -1.60 -20.38
CA GLU A 375 13.83 -0.23 -20.21
C GLU A 375 12.30 -0.14 -20.05
N GLN A 376 11.58 -1.26 -20.22
CA GLN A 376 10.15 -1.40 -19.94
C GLN A 376 9.87 -2.02 -18.56
N LEU A 377 10.88 -2.52 -17.84
CA LEU A 377 10.77 -3.12 -16.50
C LEU A 377 10.94 -2.05 -15.39
N THR A 378 10.05 -1.05 -15.39
CA THR A 378 10.17 0.18 -14.59
C THR A 378 10.27 -0.03 -13.08
N ASP A 379 9.66 -1.11 -12.59
CA ASP A 379 9.47 -1.37 -11.16
C ASP A 379 10.62 -2.21 -10.55
N LEU A 380 11.67 -2.51 -11.34
CA LEU A 380 12.88 -3.17 -10.86
C LEU A 380 13.60 -2.34 -9.80
N THR A 381 13.77 -2.93 -8.61
CA THR A 381 14.57 -2.41 -7.49
C THR A 381 15.92 -3.11 -7.36
N PHE A 382 16.07 -4.30 -7.96
CA PHE A 382 17.31 -5.07 -8.06
C PHE A 382 17.47 -5.63 -9.47
N LEU A 383 18.65 -5.41 -10.09
CA LEU A 383 19.02 -6.03 -11.37
C LEU A 383 20.45 -6.57 -11.29
N SER A 384 20.63 -7.84 -11.64
CA SER A 384 21.95 -8.45 -11.84
C SER A 384 22.02 -9.17 -13.19
N LEU A 385 23.01 -8.81 -13.99
CA LEU A 385 23.33 -9.40 -15.31
C LEU A 385 24.85 -9.71 -15.39
N SER A 386 25.43 -10.16 -14.29
CA SER A 386 26.88 -10.37 -14.15
C SER A 386 27.34 -11.64 -14.87
N ASN A 387 28.59 -11.69 -15.36
CA ASN A 387 29.12 -12.80 -16.17
C ASN A 387 28.31 -12.97 -17.47
N ASN A 388 28.28 -11.92 -18.29
CA ASN A 388 27.57 -11.88 -19.58
C ASN A 388 28.44 -11.19 -20.65
N GLN A 389 27.85 -10.82 -21.79
CA GLN A 389 28.58 -10.33 -22.96
C GLN A 389 28.20 -8.88 -23.31
N LEU A 390 27.61 -8.15 -22.36
CA LEU A 390 27.03 -6.82 -22.57
C LEU A 390 28.11 -5.79 -22.92
N THR A 391 27.90 -5.06 -24.02
CA THR A 391 28.75 -3.92 -24.43
C THR A 391 28.14 -2.56 -24.11
N SER A 392 26.82 -2.52 -23.88
CA SER A 392 26.07 -1.38 -23.36
C SER A 392 24.79 -1.87 -22.64
N ILE A 393 24.14 -0.98 -21.91
CA ILE A 393 22.83 -1.19 -21.29
C ILE A 393 22.09 0.17 -21.21
N ASP A 394 20.77 0.16 -21.34
CA ASP A 394 19.91 1.30 -21.00
C ASP A 394 19.12 0.96 -19.73
N VAL A 395 19.41 1.67 -18.64
CA VAL A 395 18.66 1.59 -17.36
C VAL A 395 17.89 2.89 -17.06
N SER A 396 17.77 3.81 -18.03
CA SER A 396 17.30 5.18 -17.83
C SER A 396 15.84 5.28 -17.34
N ASN A 397 15.01 4.27 -17.63
CA ASN A 397 13.63 4.14 -17.15
C ASN A 397 13.50 3.33 -15.86
N ASN A 398 14.53 2.56 -15.45
CA ASN A 398 14.52 1.70 -14.26
C ASN A 398 14.85 2.53 -13.00
N ILE A 399 14.11 3.62 -12.81
CA ILE A 399 14.34 4.64 -11.78
C ILE A 399 14.09 4.16 -10.35
N ALA A 400 13.57 2.94 -10.17
CA ALA A 400 13.38 2.29 -8.88
C ALA A 400 14.62 1.50 -8.41
N LEU A 401 15.66 1.34 -9.25
CA LEU A 401 16.84 0.53 -8.94
C LEU A 401 17.56 1.03 -7.68
N THR A 402 17.66 0.15 -6.68
CA THR A 402 18.43 0.34 -5.44
C THR A 402 19.75 -0.42 -5.45
N SER A 403 19.89 -1.41 -6.34
CA SER A 403 21.07 -2.23 -6.54
C SER A 403 21.19 -2.65 -8.00
N LEU A 404 22.36 -2.41 -8.60
CA LEU A 404 22.69 -2.81 -9.98
C LEU A 404 24.03 -3.54 -9.99
N SER A 405 24.07 -4.73 -10.59
CA SER A 405 25.29 -5.56 -10.72
C SER A 405 25.47 -6.02 -12.17
N LEU A 406 26.58 -5.61 -12.79
CA LEU A 406 26.95 -5.92 -14.17
C LEU A 406 28.43 -6.36 -14.25
N ASN A 407 28.95 -7.02 -13.21
CA ASN A 407 30.33 -7.49 -13.18
C ASN A 407 30.61 -8.52 -14.29
N ASP A 408 31.86 -8.71 -14.71
CA ASP A 408 32.26 -9.59 -15.82
C ASP A 408 31.40 -9.37 -17.08
N ASN A 409 31.65 -8.25 -17.74
CA ASN A 409 30.99 -7.81 -18.97
C ASN A 409 31.97 -7.00 -19.83
N LYS A 410 31.49 -6.36 -20.89
CA LYS A 410 32.29 -5.60 -21.88
C LYS A 410 31.85 -4.15 -21.98
N LEU A 411 31.31 -3.59 -20.89
CA LEU A 411 30.84 -2.20 -20.84
C LEU A 411 32.03 -1.25 -20.94
N THR A 412 31.95 -0.31 -21.88
CA THR A 412 32.94 0.77 -22.05
C THR A 412 32.43 2.11 -21.51
N SER A 413 31.12 2.24 -21.34
CA SER A 413 30.44 3.30 -20.60
C SER A 413 29.05 2.83 -20.15
N ILE A 414 28.44 3.56 -19.22
CA ILE A 414 27.05 3.38 -18.77
C ILE A 414 26.48 4.74 -18.33
N ASP A 415 25.19 5.00 -18.60
CA ASP A 415 24.47 6.12 -18.01
C ASP A 415 23.56 5.60 -16.87
N ILE A 416 23.80 6.12 -15.67
CA ILE A 416 23.06 5.81 -14.44
C ILE A 416 22.46 7.08 -13.80
N SER A 417 22.44 8.21 -14.53
CA SER A 417 22.09 9.53 -14.01
C SER A 417 20.65 9.62 -13.47
N ASN A 418 19.72 8.88 -14.09
CA ASN A 418 18.33 8.77 -13.63
C ASN A 418 18.17 7.86 -12.40
N ASN A 419 19.09 6.92 -12.16
CA ASN A 419 19.01 5.88 -11.13
C ASN A 419 19.49 6.41 -9.76
N THR A 420 18.97 7.57 -9.37
CA THR A 420 19.31 8.33 -8.15
C THR A 420 19.06 7.58 -6.84
N THR A 421 18.26 6.50 -6.89
CA THR A 421 17.96 5.59 -5.78
C THR A 421 19.02 4.51 -5.53
N LEU A 422 20.04 4.38 -6.38
CA LEU A 422 21.07 3.35 -6.25
C LEU A 422 21.82 3.49 -4.91
N THR A 423 21.77 2.41 -4.12
CA THR A 423 22.52 2.24 -2.86
C THR A 423 23.72 1.32 -3.01
N ARG A 424 23.73 0.47 -4.05
CA ARG A 424 24.83 -0.43 -4.41
C ARG A 424 25.02 -0.43 -5.92
N LEU A 425 26.27 -0.33 -6.36
CA LEU A 425 26.65 -0.42 -7.77
C LEU A 425 27.90 -1.30 -7.91
N PHE A 426 27.80 -2.33 -8.75
CA PHE A 426 28.91 -3.24 -9.07
C PHE A 426 29.08 -3.31 -10.59
N LEU A 427 30.20 -2.80 -11.09
CA LEU A 427 30.58 -2.80 -12.52
C LEU A 427 32.04 -3.27 -12.67
N GLY A 428 32.48 -4.19 -11.83
CA GLY A 428 33.84 -4.71 -11.88
C GLY A 428 34.08 -5.64 -13.08
N GLU A 429 35.33 -5.93 -13.43
CA GLU A 429 35.69 -6.81 -14.56
C GLU A 429 35.01 -6.34 -15.85
N ASN A 430 35.31 -5.10 -16.25
CA ASN A 430 34.71 -4.40 -17.39
C ASN A 430 35.77 -3.53 -18.11
N GLN A 431 35.35 -2.65 -19.02
CA GLN A 431 36.24 -1.85 -19.88
C GLN A 431 35.98 -0.35 -19.74
N LEU A 432 35.50 0.09 -18.56
CA LEU A 432 35.19 1.49 -18.27
C LEU A 432 36.48 2.31 -18.14
N THR A 433 36.58 3.42 -18.88
CA THR A 433 37.67 4.39 -18.73
C THR A 433 37.29 5.62 -17.87
N ASP A 434 35.98 5.83 -17.70
CA ASP A 434 35.36 6.94 -16.94
C ASP A 434 33.93 6.53 -16.54
N ILE A 435 33.36 7.14 -15.49
CA ILE A 435 31.96 6.98 -15.07
C ILE A 435 31.46 8.16 -14.21
N ASP A 436 30.31 8.71 -14.56
CA ASP A 436 29.60 9.71 -13.73
C ASP A 436 28.71 9.02 -12.68
N VAL A 437 29.10 9.12 -11.41
CA VAL A 437 28.31 8.67 -10.24
C VAL A 437 27.70 9.85 -9.45
N SER A 438 27.81 11.08 -9.96
CA SER A 438 27.54 12.32 -9.21
C SER A 438 26.07 12.51 -8.80
N ASN A 439 25.14 11.89 -9.53
CA ASN A 439 23.71 11.90 -9.22
C ASN A 439 23.31 10.79 -8.23
N ASN A 440 24.12 9.74 -8.09
CA ASN A 440 23.84 8.55 -7.28
C ASN A 440 24.28 8.75 -5.82
N THR A 441 23.82 9.86 -5.24
CA THR A 441 24.17 10.33 -3.89
C THR A 441 23.82 9.35 -2.76
N ALA A 442 22.91 8.40 -3.03
CA ALA A 442 22.52 7.34 -2.10
C ALA A 442 23.47 6.13 -2.04
N LEU A 443 24.54 6.09 -2.86
CA LEU A 443 25.49 4.97 -2.91
C LEU A 443 26.19 4.75 -1.56
N THR A 444 26.04 3.54 -1.03
CA THR A 444 26.70 3.04 0.20
C THR A 444 27.83 2.05 -0.10
N LEU A 445 27.79 1.43 -1.29
CA LEU A 445 28.78 0.49 -1.81
C LEU A 445 28.97 0.77 -3.31
N LEU A 446 30.21 1.06 -3.71
CA LEU A 446 30.62 1.21 -5.10
C LEU A 446 31.80 0.26 -5.40
N SER A 447 31.67 -0.56 -6.44
CA SER A 447 32.73 -1.47 -6.91
C SER A 447 32.92 -1.33 -8.42
N LEU A 448 34.10 -0.84 -8.83
CA LEU A 448 34.52 -0.63 -10.22
C LEU A 448 35.92 -1.25 -10.44
N SER A 449 36.22 -2.32 -9.71
CA SER A 449 37.49 -3.04 -9.77
C SER A 449 37.73 -3.74 -11.10
N ASP A 450 38.98 -3.95 -11.52
CA ASP A 450 39.33 -4.52 -12.84
C ASP A 450 38.65 -3.76 -14.00
N ASN A 451 39.12 -2.54 -14.21
CA ASN A 451 38.65 -1.60 -15.22
C ASN A 451 39.84 -0.71 -15.69
N GLN A 452 39.57 0.32 -16.48
CA GLN A 452 40.58 1.18 -17.11
C GLN A 452 40.48 2.64 -16.61
N LEU A 453 39.96 2.84 -15.39
CA LEU A 453 39.78 4.16 -14.80
C LEU A 453 41.14 4.80 -14.49
N THR A 454 41.33 6.05 -14.90
CA THR A 454 42.53 6.85 -14.59
C THR A 454 42.27 7.94 -13.53
N SER A 455 41.00 8.26 -13.31
CA SER A 455 40.46 9.14 -12.27
C SER A 455 38.98 8.81 -12.03
N ILE A 456 38.41 9.22 -10.89
CA ILE A 456 36.96 9.21 -10.64
C ILE A 456 36.58 10.34 -9.68
N ASP A 457 35.44 10.99 -9.89
CA ASP A 457 34.83 11.92 -8.93
C ASP A 457 33.76 11.19 -8.10
N ILE A 458 34.00 11.08 -6.79
CA ILE A 458 33.10 10.48 -5.79
C ILE A 458 32.64 11.50 -4.73
N SER A 459 32.87 12.79 -4.96
CA SER A 459 32.68 13.86 -3.97
C SER A 459 31.22 13.99 -3.49
N ASN A 460 30.26 13.74 -4.37
CA ASN A 460 28.83 13.72 -4.04
C ASN A 460 28.38 12.45 -3.30
N ASN A 461 29.14 11.36 -3.37
CA ASN A 461 28.76 10.03 -2.82
C ASN A 461 29.16 9.92 -1.34
N THR A 462 28.74 10.92 -0.56
CA THR A 462 29.06 11.11 0.86
C THR A 462 28.54 10.01 1.80
N ALA A 463 27.65 9.13 1.29
CA ALA A 463 27.11 7.97 2.01
C ALA A 463 27.94 6.67 1.83
N LEU A 464 29.04 6.70 1.07
CA LEU A 464 29.86 5.51 0.81
C LEU A 464 30.47 4.95 2.11
N THR A 465 30.20 3.67 2.35
CA THR A 465 30.76 2.88 3.47
C THR A 465 31.80 1.86 2.99
N SER A 466 31.74 1.46 1.72
CA SER A 466 32.69 0.57 1.07
C SER A 466 32.98 1.05 -0.35
N LEU A 467 34.25 1.23 -0.68
CA LEU A 467 34.71 1.60 -2.02
C LEU A 467 35.77 0.60 -2.51
N SER A 468 35.56 0.09 -3.72
CA SER A 468 36.44 -0.89 -4.38
C SER A 468 36.78 -0.44 -5.79
N LEU A 469 38.05 -0.07 -5.98
CA LEU A 469 38.63 0.48 -7.21
C LEU A 469 39.97 -0.19 -7.54
N PHE A 470 40.16 -1.44 -7.10
CA PHE A 470 41.40 -2.19 -7.33
C PHE A 470 41.56 -2.62 -8.79
N GLU A 471 42.77 -2.97 -9.23
CA GLU A 471 43.08 -3.31 -10.64
C GLU A 471 42.58 -2.21 -11.61
N ASN A 472 43.14 -1.02 -11.47
CA ASN A 472 42.81 0.14 -12.29
C ASN A 472 44.08 0.96 -12.59
N GLN A 473 43.94 2.14 -13.20
CA GLN A 473 45.04 3.01 -13.62
C GLN A 473 45.02 4.35 -12.88
N LEU A 474 44.45 4.39 -11.66
CA LEU A 474 44.34 5.60 -10.85
C LEU A 474 45.73 6.09 -10.42
N THR A 475 46.00 7.37 -10.64
CA THR A 475 47.25 8.04 -10.19
C THR A 475 47.05 8.96 -8.98
N ASP A 476 45.80 9.34 -8.70
CA ASP A 476 45.32 10.15 -7.57
C ASP A 476 43.83 9.82 -7.30
N ILE A 477 43.34 10.07 -6.08
CA ILE A 477 41.92 9.95 -5.71
C ILE A 477 41.57 10.81 -4.48
N ASP A 478 40.55 11.68 -4.62
CA ASP A 478 39.97 12.43 -3.49
C ASP A 478 38.88 11.59 -2.79
N VAL A 479 39.19 11.10 -1.59
CA VAL A 479 38.25 10.42 -0.67
C VAL A 479 37.77 11.32 0.47
N SER A 480 38.13 12.61 0.47
CA SER A 480 38.00 13.52 1.63
C SER A 480 36.55 13.80 2.05
N ASN A 481 35.59 13.69 1.13
CA ASN A 481 34.16 13.86 1.38
C ASN A 481 33.48 12.57 1.87
N ASN A 482 34.09 11.40 1.62
CA ASN A 482 33.53 10.08 1.89
C ASN A 482 33.85 9.65 3.34
N THR A 483 33.52 10.53 4.28
CA THR A 483 33.83 10.40 5.72
C THR A 483 33.26 9.16 6.40
N THR A 484 32.25 8.51 5.79
CA THR A 484 31.61 7.28 6.27
C THR A 484 32.30 5.98 5.81
N LEU A 485 33.40 6.05 5.05
CA LEU A 485 34.12 4.85 4.58
C LEU A 485 34.65 4.00 5.74
N ILE A 486 34.29 2.72 5.72
CA ILE A 486 34.72 1.66 6.64
C ILE A 486 35.74 0.72 5.94
N SER A 487 35.57 0.52 4.63
CA SER A 487 36.47 -0.25 3.77
C SER A 487 36.86 0.54 2.52
N LEU A 488 38.16 0.62 2.25
CA LEU A 488 38.73 1.22 1.05
C LEU A 488 39.73 0.25 0.41
N GLN A 489 39.49 -0.12 -0.85
CA GLN A 489 40.30 -1.04 -1.63
C GLN A 489 40.78 -0.38 -2.93
N LEU A 490 42.08 -0.13 -3.00
CA LEU A 490 42.79 0.59 -4.06
C LEU A 490 44.04 -0.15 -4.54
N GLN A 491 44.17 -1.44 -4.21
CA GLN A 491 45.33 -2.25 -4.60
C GLN A 491 45.46 -2.39 -6.13
N ASN A 492 46.67 -2.61 -6.64
CA ASN A 492 46.96 -2.65 -8.08
C ASN A 492 46.49 -1.37 -8.80
N ASN A 493 47.11 -0.24 -8.44
CA ASN A 493 46.92 1.07 -9.05
C ASN A 493 48.28 1.79 -9.19
N GLN A 494 48.28 3.08 -9.55
CA GLN A 494 49.46 3.89 -9.77
C GLN A 494 49.54 5.09 -8.80
N LEU A 495 48.91 4.98 -7.63
CA LEU A 495 48.86 6.05 -6.62
C LEU A 495 50.25 6.36 -6.08
N THR A 496 50.60 7.64 -6.01
CA THR A 496 51.90 8.11 -5.48
C THR A 496 51.79 8.79 -4.10
N ASP A 497 50.58 9.24 -3.75
CA ASP A 497 50.16 9.77 -2.45
C ASP A 497 48.65 9.48 -2.27
N ILE A 498 48.11 9.59 -1.05
CA ILE A 498 46.66 9.58 -0.77
C ILE A 498 46.34 10.17 0.61
N ASP A 499 45.42 11.14 0.67
CA ASP A 499 44.90 11.69 1.92
C ASP A 499 43.67 10.89 2.43
N VAL A 500 43.88 10.05 3.44
CA VAL A 500 42.82 9.31 4.16
C VAL A 500 42.41 9.97 5.49
N SER A 501 42.87 11.19 5.78
CA SER A 501 42.78 11.81 7.11
C SER A 501 41.36 12.11 7.59
N ASN A 502 40.41 12.28 6.67
CA ASN A 502 38.98 12.48 6.95
C ASN A 502 38.22 11.15 7.15
N ASN A 503 38.75 10.02 6.67
CA ASN A 503 38.07 8.72 6.67
C ASN A 503 38.29 7.99 8.01
N THR A 504 37.94 8.68 9.10
CA THR A 504 38.15 8.28 10.49
C THR A 504 37.40 7.01 10.93
N ALA A 505 36.48 6.51 10.09
CA ALA A 505 35.73 5.26 10.30
C ALA A 505 36.38 4.03 9.64
N LEU A 506 37.49 4.18 8.91
CA LEU A 506 38.16 3.06 8.22
C LEU A 506 38.59 1.98 9.22
N THR A 507 38.10 0.76 9.02
CA THR A 507 38.59 -0.46 9.68
C THR A 507 39.50 -1.28 8.77
N TRP A 508 39.36 -1.11 7.45
CA TRP A 508 40.08 -1.87 6.42
C TRP A 508 40.60 -0.93 5.33
N LEU A 509 41.92 -0.93 5.10
CA LEU A 509 42.56 -0.13 4.05
C LEU A 509 43.56 -1.00 3.26
N ASN A 510 43.29 -1.18 1.96
CA ASN A 510 44.18 -1.91 1.04
C ASN A 510 44.76 -0.98 -0.03
N LEU A 511 46.08 -0.79 0.03
CA LEU A 511 46.90 -0.01 -0.89
C LEU A 511 48.08 -0.84 -1.44
N TRP A 512 47.96 -2.18 -1.41
CA TRP A 512 48.96 -3.09 -1.96
C TRP A 512 49.29 -2.78 -3.43
N ASN A 513 50.56 -2.89 -3.82
CA ASN A 513 51.03 -2.70 -5.19
C ASN A 513 50.59 -1.34 -5.78
N ASN A 514 51.20 -0.29 -5.25
CA ASN A 514 51.08 1.10 -5.67
C ASN A 514 52.48 1.75 -5.67
N GLN A 515 52.56 3.08 -5.78
CA GLN A 515 53.81 3.83 -5.85
C GLN A 515 54.00 4.79 -4.66
N LEU A 516 53.35 4.50 -3.53
CA LEU A 516 53.38 5.36 -2.34
C LEU A 516 54.77 5.45 -1.74
N THR A 517 55.26 6.67 -1.50
CA THR A 517 56.54 6.94 -0.82
C THR A 517 56.39 7.29 0.66
N SER A 518 55.19 7.75 1.03
CA SER A 518 54.72 7.99 2.41
C SER A 518 53.19 7.87 2.46
N ILE A 519 52.61 7.72 3.66
CA ILE A 519 51.18 7.90 3.93
C ILE A 519 51.00 8.28 5.41
N ASP A 520 50.00 9.13 5.71
CA ASP A 520 49.57 9.41 7.09
C ASP A 520 48.26 8.65 7.38
N VAL A 521 48.32 7.71 8.34
CA VAL A 521 47.17 6.93 8.83
C VAL A 521 46.77 7.30 10.26
N SER A 522 47.30 8.41 10.81
CA SER A 522 47.22 8.75 12.24
C SER A 522 45.80 9.06 12.73
N ASN A 523 44.91 9.53 11.84
CA ASN A 523 43.50 9.76 12.14
C ASN A 523 42.64 8.48 12.03
N ASN A 524 43.10 7.45 11.32
CA ASN A 524 42.36 6.20 11.07
C ASN A 524 42.53 5.21 12.23
N THR A 525 42.24 5.70 13.45
CA THR A 525 42.44 5.00 14.73
C THR A 525 41.63 3.70 14.86
N THR A 526 40.61 3.51 14.02
CA THR A 526 39.76 2.31 13.94
C THR A 526 40.31 1.20 13.04
N LEU A 527 41.43 1.41 12.34
CA LEU A 527 42.02 0.39 11.45
C LEU A 527 42.35 -0.90 12.22
N THR A 528 41.78 -2.01 11.76
CA THR A 528 42.09 -3.37 12.21
C THR A 528 42.95 -4.12 11.20
N TRP A 529 42.84 -3.77 9.91
CA TRP A 529 43.61 -4.35 8.82
C TRP A 529 44.17 -3.24 7.92
N LEU A 530 45.49 -3.24 7.72
CA LEU A 530 46.21 -2.29 6.86
C LEU A 530 47.21 -3.04 5.97
N SER A 531 47.09 -2.88 4.65
CA SER A 531 48.06 -3.38 3.69
C SER A 531 48.63 -2.25 2.84
N LEU A 532 49.96 -2.16 2.89
CA LEU A 532 50.81 -1.21 2.18
C LEU A 532 52.01 -1.94 1.52
N SER A 533 51.97 -3.27 1.43
CA SER A 533 53.01 -4.06 0.77
C SER A 533 53.18 -3.68 -0.70
N ASN A 534 54.36 -3.93 -1.30
CA ASN A 534 54.69 -3.54 -2.68
C ASN A 534 54.44 -2.04 -2.92
N ASN A 535 55.19 -1.21 -2.20
CA ASN A 535 55.22 0.25 -2.35
C ASN A 535 56.67 0.75 -2.24
N GLN A 536 56.87 2.05 -2.06
CA GLN A 536 58.18 2.70 -1.97
C GLN A 536 58.39 3.36 -0.59
N LEU A 537 57.72 2.86 0.45
CA LEU A 537 57.75 3.42 1.80
C LEU A 537 59.15 3.25 2.43
N THR A 538 59.71 4.35 2.93
CA THR A 538 60.99 4.34 3.68
C THR A 538 60.78 4.40 5.20
N SER A 539 59.60 4.85 5.65
CA SER A 539 59.11 4.81 7.03
C SER A 539 57.58 4.88 7.06
N ILE A 540 56.98 4.54 8.20
CA ILE A 540 55.54 4.67 8.49
C ILE A 540 55.33 4.84 10.01
N ASP A 541 54.36 5.67 10.42
CA ASP A 541 53.90 5.77 11.82
C ASP A 541 52.53 5.08 11.96
N VAL A 542 52.49 3.96 12.68
CA VAL A 542 51.26 3.22 13.02
C VAL A 542 50.85 3.38 14.49
N SER A 543 51.48 4.30 15.24
CA SER A 543 51.32 4.45 16.69
C SER A 543 49.91 4.84 17.16
N LYS A 544 49.03 5.27 16.24
CA LYS A 544 47.63 5.62 16.51
C LYS A 544 46.65 4.50 16.18
N ASN A 545 47.07 3.54 15.37
CA ASN A 545 46.25 2.45 14.86
C ASN A 545 46.32 1.25 15.82
N THR A 546 46.03 1.51 17.10
CA THR A 546 46.17 0.54 18.20
C THR A 546 45.21 -0.66 18.10
N ALA A 547 44.19 -0.55 17.25
CA ALA A 547 43.25 -1.61 16.91
C ALA A 547 43.76 -2.59 15.82
N LEU A 548 44.94 -2.35 15.22
CA LEU A 548 45.49 -3.23 14.17
C LEU A 548 45.70 -4.66 14.69
N THR A 549 45.04 -5.62 14.04
CA THR A 549 45.25 -7.06 14.20
C THR A 549 46.10 -7.65 13.07
N SER A 550 46.15 -6.98 11.91
CA SER A 550 46.93 -7.39 10.74
C SER A 550 47.61 -6.18 10.09
N LEU A 551 48.92 -6.25 9.90
CA LEU A 551 49.72 -5.23 9.21
C LEU A 551 50.67 -5.88 8.20
N THR A 552 50.54 -5.51 6.92
CA THR A 552 51.40 -6.01 5.84
C THR A 552 52.10 -4.85 5.11
N LEU A 553 53.42 -4.87 5.19
CA LEU A 553 54.36 -3.82 4.74
C LEU A 553 55.53 -4.39 3.91
N SER A 554 55.42 -5.65 3.49
CA SER A 554 56.41 -6.39 2.71
C SER A 554 56.71 -5.75 1.35
N ASN A 555 57.89 -5.94 0.77
CA ASN A 555 58.32 -5.27 -0.48
C ASN A 555 58.20 -3.73 -0.35
N ASN A 556 59.04 -3.16 0.53
CA ASN A 556 59.19 -1.72 0.74
C ASN A 556 60.68 -1.40 0.99
N GLN A 557 60.97 -0.18 1.45
CA GLN A 557 62.33 0.31 1.74
C GLN A 557 62.50 0.66 3.23
N LEU A 558 61.75 -0.02 4.12
CA LEU A 558 61.76 0.25 5.55
C LEU A 558 63.10 -0.16 6.17
N THR A 559 63.74 0.76 6.87
CA THR A 559 64.99 0.51 7.62
C THR A 559 64.74 0.29 9.12
N SER A 560 63.59 0.75 9.62
CA SER A 560 63.07 0.50 10.96
C SER A 560 61.54 0.72 10.99
N ILE A 561 60.88 0.18 12.02
CA ILE A 561 59.45 0.41 12.30
C ILE A 561 59.20 0.29 13.81
N ASP A 562 58.27 1.10 14.33
CA ASP A 562 57.75 0.97 15.70
C ASP A 562 56.33 0.38 15.65
N VAL A 563 56.17 -0.84 16.18
CA VAL A 563 54.88 -1.54 16.36
C VAL A 563 54.48 -1.67 17.84
N SER A 564 55.17 -0.98 18.74
CA SER A 564 55.05 -1.14 20.20
C SER A 564 53.69 -0.75 20.77
N ASN A 565 52.90 0.06 20.04
CA ASN A 565 51.56 0.48 20.40
C ASN A 565 50.46 -0.44 19.82
N ASN A 566 50.80 -1.29 18.85
CA ASN A 566 49.86 -2.13 18.10
C ASN A 566 49.74 -3.50 18.78
N THR A 567 49.38 -3.47 20.07
CA THR A 567 49.37 -4.64 20.96
C THR A 567 48.32 -5.70 20.60
N ALA A 568 47.41 -5.39 19.68
CA ALA A 568 46.42 -6.30 19.12
C ALA A 568 46.90 -7.10 17.90
N LEU A 569 48.12 -6.86 17.38
CA LEU A 569 48.64 -7.54 16.18
C LEU A 569 48.73 -9.06 16.38
N THR A 570 47.96 -9.80 15.57
CA THR A 570 48.02 -11.26 15.43
C THR A 570 48.84 -11.69 14.21
N SER A 571 48.97 -10.82 13.20
CA SER A 571 49.78 -11.04 12.00
C SER A 571 50.60 -9.80 11.64
N LEU A 572 51.90 -9.97 11.39
CA LEU A 572 52.81 -8.93 10.96
C LEU A 572 53.72 -9.45 9.83
N SER A 573 53.64 -8.82 8.66
CA SER A 573 54.45 -9.19 7.49
C SER A 573 55.27 -8.02 6.98
N LEU A 574 56.59 -8.20 6.99
CA LEU A 574 57.62 -7.18 6.74
C LEU A 574 58.76 -7.71 5.83
N PHE A 575 58.55 -8.83 5.13
CA PHE A 575 59.55 -9.43 4.26
C PHE A 575 59.92 -8.52 3.07
N ASP A 576 61.09 -8.72 2.45
CA ASP A 576 61.64 -7.84 1.40
C ASP A 576 61.69 -6.36 1.86
N ASN A 577 62.53 -6.09 2.87
CA ASN A 577 62.78 -4.75 3.41
C ASN A 577 64.27 -4.58 3.80
N GLN A 578 64.61 -3.51 4.53
CA GLN A 578 65.98 -3.18 4.93
C GLN A 578 66.13 -3.11 6.46
N LEU A 579 65.30 -3.86 7.21
CA LEU A 579 65.29 -3.85 8.67
C LEU A 579 66.58 -4.47 9.22
N THR A 580 67.27 -3.74 10.09
CA THR A 580 68.47 -4.22 10.81
C THR A 580 68.17 -4.72 12.22
N SER A 581 67.04 -4.28 12.78
CA SER A 581 66.43 -4.78 14.02
C SER A 581 64.93 -4.47 14.02
N ILE A 582 64.17 -5.16 14.88
CA ILE A 582 62.77 -4.88 15.18
C ILE A 582 62.48 -5.25 16.64
N ASP A 583 61.59 -4.50 17.30
CA ASP A 583 61.05 -4.82 18.63
C ASP A 583 59.58 -5.25 18.48
N VAL A 584 59.30 -6.52 18.80
CA VAL A 584 57.96 -7.12 18.81
C VAL A 584 57.50 -7.48 20.23
N SER A 585 58.22 -7.05 21.26
CA SER A 585 58.05 -7.48 22.65
C SER A 585 56.69 -7.12 23.27
N ASN A 586 56.03 -6.08 22.75
CA ASN A 586 54.68 -5.67 23.16
C ASN A 586 53.55 -6.41 22.40
N ASN A 587 53.85 -7.03 21.26
CA ASN A 587 52.87 -7.70 20.40
C ASN A 587 52.62 -9.14 20.88
N THR A 588 52.23 -9.26 22.16
CA THR A 588 52.15 -10.54 22.91
C THR A 588 51.09 -11.53 22.38
N VAL A 589 50.20 -11.09 21.49
CA VAL A 589 49.16 -11.91 20.85
C VAL A 589 49.51 -12.34 19.41
N LEU A 590 50.74 -12.07 18.95
CA LEU A 590 51.20 -12.37 17.61
C LEU A 590 51.25 -13.90 17.34
N THR A 591 50.63 -14.34 16.24
CA THR A 591 50.53 -15.75 15.83
C THR A 591 51.32 -16.09 14.55
N SER A 592 51.52 -15.10 13.67
CA SER A 592 52.39 -15.20 12.49
C SER A 592 53.28 -13.97 12.37
N LEU A 593 54.57 -14.20 12.07
CA LEU A 593 55.57 -13.17 11.85
C LEU A 593 56.43 -13.51 10.63
N THR A 594 56.37 -12.67 9.59
CA THR A 594 57.20 -12.79 8.37
C THR A 594 58.21 -11.65 8.30
N LEU A 595 59.50 -11.97 8.35
CA LEU A 595 60.62 -11.01 8.34
C LEU A 595 61.73 -11.41 7.36
N SER A 596 61.44 -12.28 6.39
CA SER A 596 62.42 -12.77 5.42
C SER A 596 63.00 -11.69 4.50
N ASN A 597 64.18 -11.95 3.91
CA ASN A 597 64.93 -11.00 3.08
C ASN A 597 65.04 -9.61 3.73
N ASN A 598 65.75 -9.57 4.84
CA ASN A 598 66.05 -8.37 5.63
C ASN A 598 67.52 -8.41 6.10
N GLN A 599 67.91 -7.54 7.03
CA GLN A 599 69.28 -7.41 7.51
C GLN A 599 69.38 -7.65 9.03
N LEU A 600 68.45 -8.46 9.59
CA LEU A 600 68.38 -8.74 11.02
C LEU A 600 69.59 -9.58 11.46
N THR A 601 70.31 -9.10 12.47
CA THR A 601 71.44 -9.82 13.09
C THR A 601 71.07 -10.50 14.41
N VAL A 602 69.96 -10.06 15.02
CA VAL A 602 69.34 -10.61 16.23
C VAL A 602 67.85 -10.25 16.22
N ILE A 603 67.02 -11.10 16.83
CA ILE A 603 65.61 -10.83 17.13
C ILE A 603 65.24 -11.49 18.47
N ASP A 604 64.37 -10.83 19.24
CA ASP A 604 63.76 -11.41 20.44
C ASP A 604 62.27 -11.67 20.16
N VAL A 605 61.88 -12.94 20.23
CA VAL A 605 60.48 -13.41 20.08
C VAL A 605 59.93 -14.02 21.38
N SER A 606 60.64 -13.87 22.49
CA SER A 606 60.37 -14.57 23.76
C SER A 606 59.04 -14.19 24.42
N ASN A 607 58.50 -13.00 24.13
CA ASN A 607 57.18 -12.55 24.56
C ASN A 607 56.04 -13.01 23.64
N ASN A 608 56.34 -13.39 22.39
CA ASN A 608 55.36 -13.75 21.37
C ASN A 608 54.99 -15.24 21.47
N THR A 609 54.64 -15.67 22.68
CA THR A 609 54.33 -17.07 23.02
C THR A 609 53.24 -17.73 22.16
N PRO A 610 52.26 -17.02 21.54
CA PRO A 610 51.29 -17.63 20.63
C PRO A 610 51.77 -17.87 19.19
N LEU A 611 53.03 -17.56 18.84
CA LEU A 611 53.54 -17.77 17.48
C LEU A 611 53.41 -19.23 17.04
N THR A 612 52.59 -19.45 16.02
CA THR A 612 52.43 -20.73 15.30
C THR A 612 53.28 -20.80 14.03
N GLU A 613 53.67 -19.64 13.50
CA GLU A 613 54.46 -19.47 12.28
C GLU A 613 55.51 -18.37 12.49
N LEU A 614 56.77 -18.68 12.19
CA LEU A 614 57.87 -17.71 12.19
C LEU A 614 58.75 -17.94 10.96
N ASN A 615 58.83 -16.93 10.08
CA ASN A 615 59.74 -16.92 8.94
C ASN A 615 60.75 -15.77 9.07
N LEU A 616 62.03 -16.15 9.09
CA LEU A 616 63.21 -15.30 9.19
C LEU A 616 64.26 -15.68 8.11
N ASP A 617 63.83 -16.25 6.97
CA ASP A 617 64.71 -16.65 5.87
C ASP A 617 65.52 -15.45 5.32
N ASP A 618 66.68 -15.70 4.71
CA ASP A 618 67.52 -14.67 4.04
C ASP A 618 67.79 -13.45 4.94
N ASN A 619 68.41 -13.70 6.09
CA ASN A 619 68.80 -12.69 7.09
C ASN A 619 70.25 -12.91 7.56
N GLN A 620 70.67 -12.23 8.63
CA GLN A 620 72.05 -12.25 9.15
C GLN A 620 72.11 -12.80 10.58
N LEU A 621 71.14 -13.62 10.99
CA LEU A 621 71.05 -14.17 12.35
C LEU A 621 72.20 -15.14 12.60
N THR A 622 72.90 -14.95 13.71
CA THR A 622 73.97 -15.86 14.19
C THR A 622 73.50 -16.80 15.31
N SER A 623 72.40 -16.44 15.98
CA SER A 623 71.65 -17.27 16.92
C SER A 623 70.21 -16.76 17.02
N ILE A 624 69.32 -17.59 17.55
CA ILE A 624 67.93 -17.25 17.90
C ILE A 624 67.48 -18.09 19.09
N ASP A 625 66.65 -17.52 19.97
CA ASP A 625 65.96 -18.25 21.04
C ASP A 625 64.47 -18.35 20.67
N VAL A 626 63.97 -19.57 20.50
CA VAL A 626 62.57 -19.90 20.22
C VAL A 626 61.92 -20.72 21.35
N SER A 627 62.60 -20.85 22.51
CA SER A 627 62.21 -21.77 23.59
C SER A 627 60.84 -21.48 24.21
N ASN A 628 60.43 -20.20 24.26
CA ASN A 628 59.12 -19.77 24.74
C ASN A 628 57.99 -20.00 23.71
N ASN A 629 58.31 -20.14 22.42
CA ASN A 629 57.34 -20.23 21.31
C ASN A 629 56.91 -21.70 21.11
N THR A 630 56.47 -22.33 22.19
CA THR A 630 56.20 -23.78 22.30
C THR A 630 55.10 -24.29 21.36
N VAL A 631 54.27 -23.39 20.82
CA VAL A 631 53.19 -23.69 19.85
C VAL A 631 53.59 -23.49 18.38
N LEU A 632 54.87 -23.19 18.09
CA LEU A 632 55.36 -23.10 16.71
C LEU A 632 55.11 -24.42 15.96
N THR A 633 54.44 -24.30 14.82
CA THR A 633 54.18 -25.39 13.86
C THR A 633 55.05 -25.28 12.61
N SER A 634 55.39 -24.05 12.20
CA SER A 634 56.30 -23.75 11.10
C SER A 634 57.40 -22.80 11.56
N LEU A 635 58.65 -23.20 11.35
CA LEU A 635 59.84 -22.38 11.58
C LEU A 635 60.73 -22.42 10.32
N SER A 636 60.98 -21.26 9.74
CA SER A 636 61.86 -21.10 8.57
C SER A 636 62.96 -20.08 8.85
N LEU A 637 64.21 -20.53 8.68
CA LEU A 637 65.46 -19.85 9.00
C LEU A 637 66.52 -20.13 7.91
N ASP A 638 66.10 -20.37 6.67
CA ASP A 638 66.99 -20.60 5.53
C ASP A 638 67.91 -19.37 5.32
N SER A 639 69.11 -19.58 4.74
CA SER A 639 70.03 -18.49 4.36
C SER A 639 70.39 -17.52 5.50
N ASN A 640 70.78 -18.07 6.65
CA ASN A 640 71.25 -17.30 7.80
C ASN A 640 72.70 -17.71 8.18
N GLN A 641 73.18 -17.27 9.34
CA GLN A 641 74.54 -17.52 9.83
C GLN A 641 74.55 -18.36 11.13
N LEU A 642 73.50 -19.17 11.34
CA LEU A 642 73.33 -19.98 12.55
C LEU A 642 74.39 -21.10 12.61
N THR A 643 75.09 -21.21 13.74
CA THR A 643 76.02 -22.32 14.02
C THR A 643 75.42 -23.41 14.92
N ASP A 644 74.35 -23.07 15.64
CA ASP A 644 73.61 -23.92 16.59
C ASP A 644 72.17 -23.38 16.74
N ILE A 645 71.21 -24.23 17.13
CA ILE A 645 69.82 -23.84 17.46
C ILE A 645 69.14 -24.89 18.35
N ASP A 646 68.54 -24.44 19.46
CA ASP A 646 67.69 -25.28 20.32
C ASP A 646 66.22 -25.19 19.88
N VAL A 647 65.69 -26.29 19.34
CA VAL A 647 64.27 -26.47 18.99
C VAL A 647 63.54 -27.44 19.93
N SER A 648 64.16 -27.83 21.05
CA SER A 648 63.71 -28.93 21.93
C SER A 648 62.37 -28.66 22.63
N ASN A 649 61.99 -27.38 22.79
CA ASN A 649 60.71 -26.96 23.37
C ASN A 649 59.59 -26.81 22.32
N ASN A 650 59.92 -26.74 21.03
CA ASN A 650 58.99 -26.51 19.93
C ASN A 650 58.39 -27.84 19.44
N THR A 651 57.80 -28.58 20.38
CA THR A 651 57.26 -29.95 20.18
C THR A 651 56.06 -30.03 19.22
N ALA A 652 55.53 -28.88 18.78
CA ALA A 652 54.45 -28.77 17.80
C ALA A 652 54.93 -28.62 16.35
N LEU A 653 56.24 -28.49 16.09
CA LEU A 653 56.79 -28.27 14.75
C LEU A 653 56.44 -29.41 13.79
N THR A 654 55.76 -29.07 12.69
CA THR A 654 55.54 -29.96 11.54
C THR A 654 56.49 -29.61 10.38
N TYR A 655 56.88 -28.34 10.27
CA TYR A 655 57.83 -27.83 9.28
C TYR A 655 59.03 -27.15 9.95
N LEU A 656 60.24 -27.59 9.60
CA LEU A 656 61.50 -26.94 9.98
C LEU A 656 62.44 -26.83 8.76
N SER A 657 62.85 -25.61 8.42
CA SER A 657 63.86 -25.34 7.38
C SER A 657 64.97 -24.44 7.92
N LEU A 658 66.22 -24.90 7.75
CA LEU A 658 67.47 -24.31 8.23
C LEU A 658 68.56 -24.42 7.15
N ARG A 659 68.19 -24.32 5.86
CA ARG A 659 69.16 -24.47 4.75
C ARG A 659 70.18 -23.33 4.75
N ASN A 660 71.29 -23.53 4.05
CA ASN A 660 72.29 -22.47 3.79
C ASN A 660 72.78 -21.79 5.09
N ASN A 661 73.01 -22.57 6.15
CA ASN A 661 73.49 -22.11 7.45
C ASN A 661 74.86 -22.72 7.77
N GLN A 662 75.33 -22.63 9.01
CA GLN A 662 76.64 -23.09 9.47
C GLN A 662 76.53 -24.17 10.56
N LEU A 663 75.39 -24.89 10.63
CA LEU A 663 75.12 -25.91 11.64
C LEU A 663 76.09 -27.10 11.50
N THR A 664 76.68 -27.54 12.62
CA THR A 664 77.56 -28.73 12.67
C THR A 664 76.89 -29.96 13.31
N ASP A 665 75.85 -29.73 14.12
CA ASP A 665 74.96 -30.71 14.74
C ASP A 665 73.58 -30.05 14.96
N ILE A 666 72.53 -30.83 15.25
CA ILE A 666 71.21 -30.34 15.72
C ILE A 666 70.40 -31.48 16.34
N ASP A 667 69.78 -31.25 17.51
CA ASP A 667 68.85 -32.21 18.12
C ASP A 667 67.40 -31.90 17.72
N VAL A 668 66.79 -32.81 16.94
CA VAL A 668 65.37 -32.77 16.54
C VAL A 668 64.52 -33.84 17.25
N SER A 669 65.05 -34.51 18.26
CA SER A 669 64.45 -35.72 18.85
C SER A 669 63.12 -35.48 19.58
N ASN A 670 62.88 -34.27 20.06
CA ASN A 670 61.60 -33.85 20.67
C ASN A 670 60.54 -33.46 19.62
N ASN A 671 60.94 -33.09 18.40
CA ASN A 671 60.06 -32.58 17.34
C ASN A 671 59.42 -33.76 16.55
N THR A 672 58.80 -34.67 17.30
CA THR A 672 58.24 -35.95 16.79
C THR A 672 57.12 -35.78 15.76
N THR A 673 56.54 -34.59 15.68
CA THR A 673 55.49 -34.15 14.74
C THR A 673 56.01 -33.66 13.38
N LEU A 674 57.34 -33.53 13.20
CA LEU A 674 57.93 -33.08 11.93
C LEU A 674 57.53 -33.99 10.76
N THR A 675 56.89 -33.39 9.76
CA THR A 675 56.61 -34.00 8.45
C THR A 675 57.62 -33.53 7.40
N TRP A 676 58.17 -32.32 7.56
CA TRP A 676 59.17 -31.71 6.68
C TRP A 676 60.38 -31.23 7.47
N LEU A 677 61.57 -31.76 7.14
CA LEU A 677 62.85 -31.32 7.71
C LEU A 677 63.86 -31.01 6.60
N SER A 678 64.42 -29.79 6.63
CA SER A 678 65.36 -29.29 5.63
C SER A 678 66.62 -28.68 6.26
N LEU A 679 67.75 -29.37 6.12
CA LEU A 679 69.06 -28.97 6.67
C LEU A 679 70.13 -28.88 5.56
N SER A 680 69.74 -28.75 4.30
CA SER A 680 70.66 -28.74 3.16
C SER A 680 71.63 -27.55 3.15
N ASN A 681 72.84 -27.71 2.62
CA ASN A 681 73.92 -26.71 2.65
C ASN A 681 74.26 -26.27 4.09
N ASN A 682 74.71 -27.23 4.91
CA ASN A 682 75.23 -27.01 6.26
C ASN A 682 76.56 -27.78 6.43
N GLN A 683 77.03 -27.95 7.67
CA GLN A 683 78.30 -28.62 8.01
C GLN A 683 78.08 -29.90 8.83
N LEU A 684 76.89 -30.50 8.76
CA LEU A 684 76.50 -31.66 9.57
C LEU A 684 77.35 -32.88 9.24
N THR A 685 77.92 -33.53 10.26
CA THR A 685 78.68 -34.79 10.13
C THR A 685 77.86 -36.03 10.50
N SER A 686 76.79 -35.84 11.28
CA SER A 686 75.76 -36.80 11.65
C SER A 686 74.44 -36.09 11.94
N ILE A 687 73.32 -36.83 11.95
CA ILE A 687 72.01 -36.39 12.45
C ILE A 687 71.19 -37.62 12.86
N ASP A 688 70.46 -37.56 13.98
CA ASP A 688 69.49 -38.60 14.38
C ASP A 688 68.05 -38.15 14.11
N VAL A 689 67.41 -38.77 13.12
CA VAL A 689 65.98 -38.56 12.78
C VAL A 689 65.09 -39.70 13.29
N SER A 690 65.59 -40.59 14.16
CA SER A 690 64.92 -41.84 14.57
C SER A 690 63.63 -41.64 15.38
N LYS A 691 63.35 -40.40 15.83
CA LYS A 691 62.12 -40.01 16.55
C LYS A 691 61.08 -39.34 15.65
N ASN A 692 61.50 -38.81 14.51
CA ASN A 692 60.67 -38.02 13.60
C ASN A 692 59.95 -38.96 12.62
N THR A 693 59.20 -39.92 13.15
CA THR A 693 58.56 -40.99 12.38
C THR A 693 57.45 -40.49 11.45
N ALA A 694 57.02 -39.24 11.63
CA ALA A 694 56.07 -38.54 10.77
C ALA A 694 56.68 -37.92 9.50
N LEU A 695 58.03 -37.91 9.35
CA LEU A 695 58.70 -37.31 8.21
C LEU A 695 58.25 -37.93 6.88
N THR A 696 57.72 -37.10 5.99
CA THR A 696 57.42 -37.40 4.58
C THR A 696 58.49 -36.84 3.65
N SER A 697 59.14 -35.74 4.04
CA SER A 697 60.21 -35.07 3.28
C SER A 697 61.43 -34.81 4.16
N LEU A 698 62.59 -35.31 3.74
CA LEU A 698 63.87 -35.10 4.42
C LEU A 698 64.95 -34.64 3.43
N SER A 699 65.46 -33.42 3.63
CA SER A 699 66.52 -32.82 2.80
C SER A 699 67.76 -32.54 3.64
N LEU A 700 68.86 -33.23 3.31
CA LEU A 700 70.16 -33.21 3.98
C LEU A 700 71.31 -32.96 2.99
N GLY A 701 71.00 -32.54 1.76
CA GLY A 701 71.98 -32.42 0.68
C GLY A 701 73.05 -31.35 0.95
N SER A 702 74.26 -31.53 0.42
CA SER A 702 75.41 -30.64 0.66
C SER A 702 75.75 -30.51 2.16
N ASN A 703 76.17 -31.64 2.74
CA ASN A 703 76.64 -31.74 4.13
C ASN A 703 77.90 -32.62 4.19
N GLN A 704 78.33 -33.02 5.38
CA GLN A 704 79.52 -33.85 5.61
C GLN A 704 79.15 -35.24 6.17
N LEU A 705 77.93 -35.72 5.91
CA LEU A 705 77.40 -36.98 6.44
C LEU A 705 78.16 -38.17 5.86
N THR A 706 78.69 -39.03 6.74
CA THR A 706 79.35 -40.30 6.38
C THR A 706 78.42 -41.51 6.49
N SER A 707 77.36 -41.39 7.29
CA SER A 707 76.29 -42.37 7.46
C SER A 707 75.01 -41.68 7.95
N ILE A 708 73.86 -42.32 7.77
CA ILE A 708 72.54 -41.84 8.19
C ILE A 708 71.59 -43.02 8.39
N GLY A 709 70.71 -42.95 9.39
CA GLY A 709 69.69 -43.95 9.66
C GLY A 709 68.29 -43.39 9.41
N VAL A 710 67.60 -43.88 8.37
CA VAL A 710 66.22 -43.47 8.01
C VAL A 710 65.18 -44.57 8.20
N SER A 711 65.56 -45.73 8.75
CA SER A 711 64.73 -46.94 8.80
C SER A 711 63.52 -46.87 9.74
N ASN A 712 63.42 -45.84 10.59
CA ASN A 712 62.22 -45.54 11.38
C ASN A 712 61.25 -44.58 10.67
N ASN A 713 61.70 -43.89 9.63
CA ASN A 713 60.96 -42.82 8.93
C ASN A 713 60.16 -43.43 7.78
N THR A 714 59.30 -44.40 8.09
CA THR A 714 58.54 -45.21 7.12
C THR A 714 57.54 -44.42 6.29
N ALA A 715 57.24 -43.17 6.70
CA ALA A 715 56.38 -42.24 5.97
C ALA A 715 57.10 -41.43 4.87
N LEU A 716 58.43 -41.54 4.73
CA LEU A 716 59.21 -40.79 3.74
C LEU A 716 58.75 -41.11 2.31
N THR A 717 58.32 -40.06 1.59
CA THR A 717 58.06 -40.07 0.15
C THR A 717 59.18 -39.39 -0.64
N SER A 718 59.90 -38.44 -0.02
CA SER A 718 61.04 -37.74 -0.61
C SER A 718 62.27 -37.76 0.30
N LEU A 719 63.41 -38.21 -0.22
CA LEU A 719 64.69 -38.24 0.50
C LEU A 719 65.84 -37.72 -0.38
N GLY A 720 66.44 -36.60 0.04
CA GLY A 720 67.57 -35.96 -0.65
C GLY A 720 68.80 -35.83 0.24
N ILE A 721 69.86 -36.59 -0.05
CA ILE A 721 71.14 -36.61 0.68
C ILE A 721 72.32 -36.55 -0.31
N ASN A 722 72.13 -35.85 -1.44
CA ASN A 722 73.19 -35.61 -2.42
C ASN A 722 74.34 -34.76 -1.85
N ASN A 723 75.51 -34.74 -2.51
CA ASN A 723 76.69 -33.99 -2.08
C ASN A 723 77.07 -34.27 -0.61
N ASN A 724 77.37 -35.53 -0.30
CA ASN A 724 77.74 -35.99 1.04
C ASN A 724 78.89 -37.02 0.94
N GLN A 725 79.19 -37.72 2.04
CA GLN A 725 80.29 -38.69 2.12
C GLN A 725 79.78 -40.11 2.44
N LEU A 726 78.53 -40.43 2.08
CA LEU A 726 77.89 -41.71 2.36
C LEU A 726 78.59 -42.84 1.59
N THR A 727 79.01 -43.89 2.30
CA THR A 727 79.55 -45.13 1.70
C THR A 727 78.48 -46.23 1.57
N SER A 728 77.44 -46.16 2.39
CA SER A 728 76.21 -46.96 2.31
C SER A 728 75.04 -46.22 2.96
N ILE A 729 73.82 -46.66 2.67
CA ILE A 729 72.57 -46.25 3.33
C ILE A 729 71.58 -47.42 3.24
N ASP A 730 70.74 -47.59 4.26
CA ASP A 730 69.60 -48.52 4.25
C ASP A 730 68.31 -47.72 4.08
N VAL A 731 67.59 -47.98 2.98
CA VAL A 731 66.27 -47.39 2.65
C VAL A 731 65.16 -48.46 2.60
N SER A 732 65.44 -49.69 3.04
CA SER A 732 64.57 -50.86 2.84
C SER A 732 63.23 -50.79 3.56
N ASN A 733 63.11 -49.96 4.61
CA ASN A 733 61.87 -49.68 5.33
C ASN A 733 61.07 -48.49 4.75
N ASN A 734 61.66 -47.68 3.86
CA ASN A 734 61.07 -46.46 3.34
C ASN A 734 60.27 -46.75 2.06
N THR A 735 59.33 -47.69 2.16
CA THR A 735 58.57 -48.25 1.03
C THR A 735 57.65 -47.24 0.32
N ALA A 736 57.41 -46.09 0.94
CA ALA A 736 56.64 -44.97 0.38
C ALA A 736 57.47 -44.01 -0.49
N LEU A 737 58.79 -44.18 -0.59
CA LEU A 737 59.65 -43.29 -1.39
C LEU A 737 59.24 -43.27 -2.87
N THR A 738 58.91 -42.08 -3.37
CA THR A 738 58.74 -41.78 -4.80
C THR A 738 59.95 -41.06 -5.37
N TYR A 739 60.61 -40.22 -4.57
CA TYR A 739 61.82 -39.48 -4.93
C TYR A 739 63.02 -39.86 -4.04
N LEU A 740 64.11 -40.28 -4.67
CA LEU A 740 65.39 -40.56 -4.00
C LEU A 740 66.54 -39.83 -4.69
N SER A 741 67.32 -39.07 -3.93
CA SER A 741 68.54 -38.41 -4.42
C SER A 741 69.71 -38.66 -3.48
N LEU A 742 70.71 -39.40 -3.96
CA LEU A 742 71.95 -39.76 -3.25
C LEU A 742 73.18 -39.46 -4.12
N SER A 743 73.05 -38.59 -5.13
CA SER A 743 74.13 -38.29 -6.05
C SER A 743 75.31 -37.58 -5.38
N ASN A 744 76.51 -37.67 -5.94
CA ASN A 744 77.73 -37.07 -5.36
C ASN A 744 77.99 -37.61 -3.94
N ASN A 745 78.13 -38.92 -3.83
CA ASN A 745 78.48 -39.67 -2.62
C ASN A 745 79.56 -40.71 -2.94
N GLN A 746 79.79 -41.66 -2.03
CA GLN A 746 80.80 -42.72 -2.15
C GLN A 746 80.17 -44.12 -2.14
N LEU A 747 78.90 -44.24 -2.58
CA LEU A 747 78.15 -45.49 -2.57
C LEU A 747 78.74 -46.50 -3.57
N THR A 748 79.03 -47.71 -3.10
CA THR A 748 79.56 -48.81 -3.94
C THR A 748 78.49 -49.83 -4.37
N SER A 749 77.38 -49.85 -3.64
CA SER A 749 76.15 -50.60 -3.89
C SER A 749 74.98 -49.89 -3.19
N ILE A 750 73.76 -50.05 -3.69
CA ILE A 750 72.52 -49.65 -3.01
C ILE A 750 71.44 -50.70 -3.28
N ASP A 751 70.61 -51.00 -2.27
CA ASP A 751 69.40 -51.81 -2.41
C ASP A 751 68.19 -50.88 -2.41
N VAL A 752 67.42 -50.93 -3.49
CA VAL A 752 66.15 -50.19 -3.68
C VAL A 752 64.95 -51.13 -3.90
N SER A 753 65.14 -52.44 -3.69
CA SER A 753 64.19 -53.50 -4.09
C SER A 753 62.84 -53.43 -3.36
N ASN A 754 62.79 -52.82 -2.17
CA ASN A 754 61.56 -52.57 -1.41
C ASN A 754 60.88 -51.23 -1.76
N ASN A 755 61.56 -50.31 -2.44
CA ASN A 755 61.07 -48.96 -2.73
C ASN A 755 60.29 -48.94 -4.06
N THR A 756 59.28 -49.80 -4.16
CA THR A 756 58.51 -50.06 -5.39
C THR A 756 57.72 -48.85 -5.90
N ALA A 757 57.52 -47.84 -5.05
CA ALA A 757 56.89 -46.57 -5.40
C ALA A 757 57.82 -45.54 -6.08
N LEU A 758 59.13 -45.82 -6.22
CA LEU A 758 60.08 -44.87 -6.80
C LEU A 758 59.72 -44.52 -8.25
N THR A 759 59.53 -43.22 -8.50
CA THR A 759 59.39 -42.64 -9.84
C THR A 759 60.71 -42.02 -10.30
N SER A 760 61.48 -41.40 -9.40
CA SER A 760 62.70 -40.67 -9.77
C SER A 760 63.86 -41.01 -8.85
N SER A 761 64.98 -41.48 -9.41
CA SER A 761 66.16 -41.95 -8.67
C SER A 761 67.46 -41.33 -9.20
N TRP A 762 68.11 -40.52 -8.35
CA TRP A 762 69.31 -39.74 -8.69
C TRP A 762 70.53 -40.29 -7.94
N LEU A 763 71.32 -41.12 -8.63
CA LEU A 763 72.44 -41.90 -8.09
C LEU A 763 73.78 -41.61 -8.80
N HIS A 764 73.81 -40.61 -9.69
CA HIS A 764 75.01 -40.21 -10.43
C HIS A 764 76.15 -39.73 -9.52
N ASN A 765 77.39 -39.72 -10.03
CA ASN A 765 78.59 -39.35 -9.27
C ASN A 765 78.74 -40.19 -7.98
N ASN A 766 78.83 -41.51 -8.15
CA ASN A 766 79.04 -42.50 -7.08
C ASN A 766 80.08 -43.54 -7.53
N GLN A 767 80.17 -44.67 -6.81
CA GLN A 767 81.10 -45.77 -7.09
C GLN A 767 80.34 -47.09 -7.35
N LEU A 768 79.08 -47.02 -7.79
CA LEU A 768 78.20 -48.19 -7.96
C LEU A 768 78.77 -49.12 -9.04
N THR A 769 79.03 -50.37 -8.66
CA THR A 769 79.48 -51.44 -9.57
C THR A 769 78.32 -52.25 -10.16
N ASN A 770 77.19 -52.25 -9.46
CA ASN A 770 75.93 -52.89 -9.85
C ASN A 770 74.77 -52.22 -9.10
N ILE A 771 73.56 -52.37 -9.62
CA ILE A 771 72.29 -52.02 -8.98
C ILE A 771 71.19 -52.91 -9.57
N ASP A 772 70.21 -53.31 -8.75
CA ASP A 772 68.97 -53.94 -9.19
C ASP A 772 67.83 -52.91 -9.09
N VAL A 773 67.15 -52.67 -10.20
CA VAL A 773 65.97 -51.78 -10.30
C VAL A 773 64.70 -52.52 -10.76
N SER A 774 64.75 -53.86 -10.81
CA SER A 774 63.71 -54.71 -11.41
C SER A 774 62.36 -54.65 -10.70
N ASN A 775 62.35 -54.28 -9.41
CA ASN A 775 61.13 -54.07 -8.61
C ASN A 775 60.57 -52.63 -8.72
N ASN A 776 61.36 -51.67 -9.20
CA ASN A 776 61.01 -50.24 -9.24
C ASN A 776 60.29 -49.90 -10.56
N THR A 777 59.20 -50.62 -10.82
CA THR A 777 58.46 -50.57 -12.10
C THR A 777 57.75 -49.23 -12.37
N ALA A 778 57.70 -48.34 -11.38
CA ALA A 778 57.19 -46.98 -11.49
C ALA A 778 58.24 -45.93 -11.94
N LEU A 779 59.52 -46.31 -12.11
CA LEU A 779 60.59 -45.36 -12.47
C LEU A 779 60.35 -44.70 -13.83
N THR A 780 60.17 -43.38 -13.81
CA THR A 780 60.21 -42.47 -14.97
C THR A 780 61.63 -41.93 -15.20
N ASP A 781 62.39 -41.67 -14.13
CA ASP A 781 63.69 -41.01 -14.20
C ASP A 781 64.77 -41.80 -13.46
N LEU A 782 65.81 -42.23 -14.18
CA LEU A 782 66.95 -42.95 -13.60
C LEU A 782 68.28 -42.33 -14.02
N SER A 783 69.01 -41.77 -13.07
CA SER A 783 70.30 -41.11 -13.29
C SER A 783 71.43 -41.87 -12.57
N LEU A 784 72.23 -42.59 -13.34
CA LEU A 784 73.34 -43.46 -12.90
C LEU A 784 74.70 -43.08 -13.55
N ARG A 785 74.77 -41.94 -14.24
CA ARG A 785 75.98 -41.38 -14.86
C ARG A 785 77.15 -41.24 -13.86
N ASN A 786 78.39 -41.38 -14.35
CA ASN A 786 79.61 -41.31 -13.53
C ASN A 786 79.57 -42.33 -12.37
N ASN A 787 79.57 -43.61 -12.73
CA ASN A 787 79.64 -44.77 -11.81
C ASN A 787 80.61 -45.81 -12.39
N GLN A 788 80.54 -47.07 -11.91
CA GLN A 788 81.43 -48.17 -12.32
C GLN A 788 80.62 -49.37 -12.86
N LEU A 789 79.44 -49.13 -13.43
CA LEU A 789 78.54 -50.18 -13.93
C LEU A 789 79.11 -50.83 -15.19
N THR A 790 79.27 -52.16 -15.19
CA THR A 790 79.62 -52.95 -16.39
C THR A 790 78.38 -53.46 -17.14
N SER A 791 77.24 -53.53 -16.45
CA SER A 791 75.94 -53.97 -16.97
C SER A 791 74.82 -53.47 -16.05
N ILE A 792 73.63 -53.24 -16.60
CA ILE A 792 72.39 -53.01 -15.85
C ILE A 792 71.22 -53.65 -16.60
N ASP A 793 70.21 -54.12 -15.86
CA ASP A 793 68.93 -54.56 -16.41
C ASP A 793 67.87 -53.49 -16.09
N VAL A 794 67.21 -52.97 -17.12
CA VAL A 794 66.11 -52.00 -17.04
C VAL A 794 64.81 -52.53 -17.68
N SER A 795 64.77 -53.83 -18.00
CA SER A 795 63.71 -54.46 -18.81
C SER A 795 62.32 -54.43 -18.17
N ASN A 796 62.23 -54.28 -16.83
CA ASN A 796 60.99 -54.12 -16.08
C ASN A 796 60.53 -52.65 -15.97
N ASN A 797 61.38 -51.68 -16.26
CA ASN A 797 61.14 -50.25 -16.04
C ASN A 797 60.58 -49.59 -17.32
N SER A 798 59.50 -50.17 -17.87
CA SER A 798 58.96 -49.82 -19.20
C SER A 798 58.39 -48.41 -19.31
N VAL A 799 58.17 -47.73 -18.18
CA VAL A 799 57.70 -46.33 -18.09
C VAL A 799 58.84 -45.30 -17.98
N LEU A 800 60.11 -45.72 -18.03
CA LEU A 800 61.26 -44.80 -18.07
C LEU A 800 61.14 -43.82 -19.24
N THR A 801 61.13 -42.53 -18.93
CA THR A 801 61.19 -41.41 -19.86
C THR A 801 62.60 -40.82 -19.96
N TYR A 802 63.37 -40.90 -18.87
CA TYR A 802 64.74 -40.40 -18.77
C TYR A 802 65.68 -41.48 -18.23
N LEU A 803 66.74 -41.80 -18.97
CA LEU A 803 67.79 -42.73 -18.55
C LEU A 803 69.18 -42.17 -18.85
N SER A 804 69.96 -41.85 -17.81
CA SER A 804 71.33 -41.37 -17.93
C SER A 804 72.34 -42.36 -17.34
N LEU A 805 73.14 -42.95 -18.23
CA LEU A 805 74.13 -44.00 -17.97
C LEU A 805 75.54 -43.63 -18.48
N SER A 806 75.74 -42.43 -19.02
CA SER A 806 77.05 -41.97 -19.53
C SER A 806 78.16 -42.09 -18.47
N ASN A 807 79.42 -42.24 -18.89
CA ASN A 807 80.60 -42.35 -18.01
C ASN A 807 80.47 -43.56 -17.06
N ASN A 808 80.38 -44.74 -17.66
CA ASN A 808 80.35 -46.04 -16.99
C ASN A 808 81.26 -47.03 -17.75
N GLN A 809 81.08 -48.33 -17.57
CA GLN A 809 81.89 -49.39 -18.21
C GLN A 809 81.01 -50.38 -19.00
N LEU A 810 79.85 -49.92 -19.49
CA LEU A 810 78.86 -50.75 -20.17
C LEU A 810 79.40 -51.23 -21.53
N THR A 811 79.46 -52.54 -21.75
CA THR A 811 79.79 -53.14 -23.06
C THR A 811 78.56 -53.36 -23.95
N SER A 812 77.38 -53.39 -23.33
CA SER A 812 76.07 -53.61 -23.95
C SER A 812 74.96 -53.18 -22.99
N ILE A 813 73.83 -52.71 -23.52
CA ILE A 813 72.60 -52.45 -22.78
C ILE A 813 71.40 -52.83 -23.65
N ASP A 814 70.35 -53.35 -23.04
CA ASP A 814 69.05 -53.61 -23.69
C ASP A 814 68.05 -52.56 -23.17
N VAL A 815 67.46 -51.80 -24.10
CA VAL A 815 66.43 -50.79 -23.82
C VAL A 815 65.10 -51.10 -24.54
N SER A 816 64.96 -52.31 -25.10
CA SER A 816 63.87 -52.68 -26.02
C SER A 816 62.47 -52.66 -25.38
N ASN A 817 62.37 -52.78 -24.05
CA ASN A 817 61.12 -52.64 -23.29
C ASN A 817 60.82 -51.20 -22.84
N ASN A 818 61.80 -50.29 -22.89
CA ASN A 818 61.70 -48.92 -22.37
C ASN A 818 61.15 -47.97 -23.43
N ILE A 819 59.98 -48.32 -23.97
CA ILE A 819 59.33 -47.67 -25.12
C ILE A 819 58.94 -46.20 -24.86
N ALA A 820 58.90 -45.78 -23.59
CA ALA A 820 58.60 -44.42 -23.17
C ALA A 820 59.81 -43.46 -23.18
N LEU A 821 61.04 -43.95 -23.42
CA LEU A 821 62.26 -43.13 -23.36
C LEU A 821 62.20 -41.95 -24.33
N ALA A 822 62.24 -40.74 -23.79
CA ALA A 822 62.40 -39.49 -24.51
C ALA A 822 63.86 -39.01 -24.52
N GLU A 823 64.62 -39.30 -23.45
CA GLU A 823 66.05 -38.99 -23.32
C GLU A 823 66.85 -40.22 -22.88
N LEU A 824 67.92 -40.54 -23.63
CA LEU A 824 68.85 -41.62 -23.33
C LEU A 824 70.31 -41.12 -23.44
N GLN A 825 71.02 -41.05 -22.31
CA GLN A 825 72.44 -40.69 -22.27
C GLN A 825 73.33 -41.91 -22.02
N LEU A 826 74.26 -42.20 -22.94
CA LEU A 826 75.15 -43.38 -22.91
C LEU A 826 76.62 -43.06 -23.25
N ASP A 827 77.02 -41.78 -23.33
CA ASP A 827 78.38 -41.37 -23.70
C ASP A 827 79.47 -41.95 -22.79
N ASN A 828 80.72 -42.05 -23.26
CA ASN A 828 81.87 -42.52 -22.48
C ASN A 828 81.58 -43.88 -21.82
N ASN A 829 81.42 -44.89 -22.67
CA ASN A 829 81.16 -46.29 -22.32
C ASN A 829 81.96 -47.20 -23.28
N GLN A 830 81.64 -48.50 -23.30
CA GLN A 830 82.34 -49.50 -24.11
C GLN A 830 81.38 -50.21 -25.08
N LEU A 831 80.29 -49.55 -25.48
CA LEU A 831 79.26 -50.12 -26.35
C LEU A 831 79.81 -50.36 -27.76
N THR A 832 79.73 -51.60 -28.25
CA THR A 832 80.08 -51.95 -29.64
C THR A 832 78.88 -51.95 -30.59
N SER A 833 77.67 -52.03 -30.04
CA SER A 833 76.39 -51.91 -30.75
C SER A 833 75.29 -51.54 -29.75
N ILE A 834 74.26 -50.85 -30.22
CA ILE A 834 73.01 -50.60 -29.47
C ILE A 834 71.83 -50.69 -30.44
N ASP A 835 70.69 -51.19 -29.95
CA ASP A 835 69.41 -51.21 -30.65
C ASP A 835 68.46 -50.25 -29.91
N VAL A 836 67.93 -49.26 -30.63
CA VAL A 836 66.94 -48.29 -30.14
C VAL A 836 65.65 -48.31 -30.97
N SER A 837 65.46 -49.35 -31.79
CA SER A 837 64.39 -49.43 -32.80
C SER A 837 62.97 -49.47 -32.22
N ASN A 838 62.82 -49.82 -30.94
CA ASN A 838 61.57 -49.76 -30.18
C ASN A 838 61.36 -48.40 -29.47
N ASN A 839 62.40 -47.60 -29.28
CA ASN A 839 62.38 -46.36 -28.48
C ASN A 839 62.01 -45.16 -29.36
N THR A 840 60.84 -45.26 -30.02
CA THR A 840 60.37 -44.29 -31.01
C THR A 840 59.97 -42.94 -30.41
N ALA A 841 59.83 -42.88 -29.08
CA ALA A 841 59.61 -41.65 -28.31
C ALA A 841 60.87 -40.78 -28.14
N LEU A 842 62.07 -41.28 -28.46
CA LEU A 842 63.33 -40.56 -28.25
C LEU A 842 63.34 -39.21 -28.97
N THR A 843 63.55 -38.15 -28.20
CA THR A 843 63.87 -36.80 -28.69
C THR A 843 65.35 -36.46 -28.52
N GLU A 844 66.05 -37.10 -27.58
CA GLU A 844 67.45 -36.83 -27.27
C GLU A 844 68.23 -38.14 -27.03
N LEU A 845 69.32 -38.33 -27.76
CA LEU A 845 70.13 -39.56 -27.73
C LEU A 845 71.62 -39.22 -27.75
N TYR A 846 72.34 -39.64 -26.72
CA TYR A 846 73.76 -39.33 -26.55
C TYR A 846 74.60 -40.61 -26.49
N LEU A 847 75.54 -40.78 -27.43
CA LEU A 847 76.29 -42.03 -27.69
C LEU A 847 77.79 -41.81 -27.95
N SER A 848 78.33 -40.60 -27.81
CA SER A 848 79.74 -40.31 -28.08
C SER A 848 80.72 -41.01 -27.13
N GLU A 849 82.00 -41.07 -27.47
CA GLU A 849 83.04 -41.77 -26.71
C GLU A 849 82.68 -43.25 -26.44
N ASN A 850 82.30 -43.98 -27.49
CA ASN A 850 81.99 -45.41 -27.44
C ASN A 850 82.84 -46.23 -28.44
N GLN A 851 82.44 -47.48 -28.71
CA GLN A 851 83.11 -48.39 -29.67
C GLN A 851 82.16 -48.82 -30.81
N LEU A 852 81.14 -48.00 -31.08
CA LEU A 852 80.16 -48.22 -32.15
C LEU A 852 80.83 -48.11 -33.53
N THR A 853 80.42 -48.95 -34.47
CA THR A 853 80.81 -48.84 -35.89
C THR A 853 79.66 -48.36 -36.78
N SER A 854 78.43 -48.55 -36.34
CA SER A 854 77.21 -48.11 -37.04
C SER A 854 76.04 -47.99 -36.06
N ILE A 855 75.06 -47.15 -36.40
CA ILE A 855 73.78 -47.04 -35.69
C ILE A 855 72.62 -46.93 -36.70
N ASP A 856 71.50 -47.59 -36.39
CA ASP A 856 70.25 -47.47 -37.13
C ASP A 856 69.23 -46.71 -36.27
N LEU A 857 68.76 -45.58 -36.80
CA LEU A 857 67.80 -44.64 -36.21
C LEU A 857 66.58 -44.47 -37.13
N THR A 858 66.34 -45.40 -38.07
CA THR A 858 65.23 -45.31 -39.04
C THR A 858 63.84 -45.28 -38.41
N ASN A 859 63.67 -45.80 -37.19
CA ASN A 859 62.42 -45.73 -36.43
C ASN A 859 62.35 -44.51 -35.47
N ASN A 860 63.41 -43.70 -35.36
CA ASN A 860 63.58 -42.69 -34.31
C ASN A 860 63.50 -41.26 -34.86
N GLU A 861 62.51 -41.02 -35.74
CA GLU A 861 62.32 -39.74 -36.46
C GLU A 861 62.09 -38.50 -35.55
N ASN A 862 61.83 -38.72 -34.25
CA ASN A 862 61.59 -37.67 -33.26
C ASN A 862 62.86 -37.05 -32.67
N ILE A 863 64.05 -37.63 -32.94
CA ILE A 863 65.32 -37.16 -32.36
C ILE A 863 65.68 -35.75 -32.88
N LYS A 864 65.90 -34.84 -31.92
CA LYS A 864 66.29 -33.43 -32.11
C LYS A 864 67.74 -33.17 -31.70
N ILE A 865 68.24 -33.94 -30.74
CA ILE A 865 69.63 -33.89 -30.27
C ILE A 865 70.23 -35.29 -30.37
N LEU A 866 71.31 -35.39 -31.15
CA LEU A 866 72.06 -36.64 -31.37
C LEU A 866 73.55 -36.35 -31.17
N THR A 867 74.23 -37.11 -30.30
CA THR A 867 75.69 -37.17 -30.25
C THR A 867 76.17 -38.58 -30.57
N ILE A 868 77.06 -38.70 -31.55
CA ILE A 868 77.73 -39.94 -31.99
C ILE A 868 79.18 -39.60 -32.35
N ASP A 869 80.07 -40.59 -32.33
CA ASP A 869 81.46 -40.37 -32.76
C ASP A 869 81.57 -40.21 -34.28
N PRO A 870 82.49 -39.37 -34.81
CA PRO A 870 82.51 -38.99 -36.23
C PRO A 870 82.70 -40.14 -37.24
N ASP A 871 83.25 -41.27 -36.80
CA ASP A 871 83.49 -42.46 -37.64
C ASP A 871 82.31 -43.47 -37.63
N VAL A 872 81.22 -43.19 -36.89
CA VAL A 872 80.04 -44.08 -36.79
C VAL A 872 79.14 -43.95 -38.01
N ILE A 873 78.85 -45.06 -38.69
CA ILE A 873 77.93 -45.08 -39.84
C ILE A 873 76.47 -44.99 -39.35
N CYS A 874 75.90 -43.79 -39.37
CA CYS A 874 74.50 -43.52 -39.01
C CYS A 874 73.55 -43.78 -40.19
N SER A 875 72.41 -44.44 -39.93
CA SER A 875 71.31 -44.64 -40.88
C SER A 875 69.99 -44.13 -40.31
N GLY A 876 69.29 -43.23 -41.01
CA GLY A 876 68.03 -42.65 -40.55
C GLY A 876 67.79 -41.24 -41.09
N SER A 877 66.61 -40.67 -40.81
CA SER A 877 66.24 -39.29 -41.18
C SER A 877 66.86 -38.22 -40.27
N VAL A 878 67.33 -38.63 -39.08
CA VAL A 878 67.91 -37.78 -38.02
C VAL A 878 69.45 -37.79 -38.00
N CYS A 879 70.08 -38.48 -38.96
CA CYS A 879 71.54 -38.54 -39.08
C CYS A 879 72.12 -37.26 -39.74
N PRO A 880 73.33 -36.81 -39.33
CA PRO A 880 73.98 -35.60 -39.85
C PRO A 880 74.63 -35.78 -41.24
#